data_AF-A0A923F986-F1
#
_entry.id   AF-A0A923F986-F1
#
_cell.length_a   1.000
_cell.length_b   1.000
_cell.length_c   1.000
_cell.angle_alpha   90.00
_cell.angle_beta   90.00
_cell.angle_gamma   90.00
#
_symmetry.space_group_name_H-M   'P 1'
#
loop_
_entity.id
_entity.type
_entity.pdbx_description
1 polymer ?
#
loop_
_entity_poly.entity_id
_entity_poly.type
_entity_poly.pdbx_seq_one_letter_code
_entity_poly.pdbx_strand_id
1 'polypeptide(L)'
;MSLRTILGRLMLCLCGLFIVSSSYAESVIVATPQQGVGIEVNVFDNPDDVSGKPSSTSVVRYSSSYFVPVVQSFKGKVYMFWASNNDQKNIYFSSSVEGKVWSAPKPIPVGNIYSGVSATVFQQKLVLTFADSPRQQLKTINSDDGINWSAVDSVNTIHTALNNKAVVYNGQLFVLYNENSGKAVYYVTYDGLKWSTEKTAFQEGPDTIVNLVPVVYNGDLRVYYSFFNGGLFERTYDRGGNWGTKQGLKGIPDKSSLNSATMVNERLFISSGPNVFYSTASTGPTGSINGLEWAPYFAFPGRSAYPSGLGVSYAITTSDLTTRNPKLPADLATGLSHTDYATFAWRSFFALNNTAAAPLPANRGVGNPASSFADSGKVSKSPSPLLWQTFAHRTELFPAINKNGAGGPTRPFGSDPQYSYIEFPQGAPLASGATYAHYNNLDEATQIGQNAIFFPVNPPYPAKTKDDPTGDYAPSKDSQILFEAKANPVIYEYARKLTSYPDTNIVLPDGAVEVKAAWRKLADIPVPNQSRYLTATVVTYRGTDAQPVAYNEDYALVALHIIHKTPNYPTFIFATFEHEDALTSDGKPTGLYYIANYNKIDYPSSSAVAPNPPVATFSDGNTTHTVTLPREDFVKSSVNPQIYSGTKGIPEGQAGPIAVVQPQTVFNEVAAVNDQVKALMNGSSEFTSSVWKHYKLKGVQAIPSSEQTDPDYYLANIMVESSQPGIQLFRGSNSFPIPEDSVLTNTRDFLNIRVPDYDHSTKSTLTMGGCMGCHGIAQSQLKQGFSFLFDAIKPPKVKPHTPSFVEPTGFRNPETVGLPDPHTMAERARKYALGFQSQDVVESTGK
;
A
#
# COMPACT_ATOMS: atom_id res chain seq x y z
N MET A 1 -35.53 34.55 13.97
CA MET A 1 -34.42 34.51 12.99
C MET A 1 -34.95 34.95 11.64
N SER A 2 -34.32 35.94 10.99
CA SER A 2 -34.86 36.54 9.75
C SER A 2 -34.50 35.70 8.51
N LEU A 3 -35.36 35.69 7.49
CA LEU A 3 -35.15 35.02 6.20
C LEU A 3 -33.81 35.38 5.53
N ARG A 4 -33.25 36.57 5.81
CA ARG A 4 -31.93 37.00 5.32
C ARG A 4 -30.77 36.20 5.92
N THR A 5 -30.93 35.66 7.13
CA THR A 5 -29.91 34.82 7.78
C THR A 5 -29.92 33.38 7.22
N ILE A 6 -31.06 32.92 6.70
CA ILE A 6 -31.20 31.61 6.06
C ILE A 6 -30.64 31.65 4.64
N LEU A 7 -30.89 32.73 3.89
CA LEU A 7 -30.29 32.94 2.55
C LEU A 7 -28.78 33.16 2.60
N GLY A 8 -28.26 33.83 3.63
CA GLY A 8 -26.81 33.95 3.84
C GLY A 8 -26.11 32.62 4.12
N ARG A 9 -26.79 31.65 4.75
CA ARG A 9 -26.24 30.29 4.99
C ARG A 9 -26.43 29.34 3.80
N LEU A 10 -27.48 29.51 2.99
CA LEU A 10 -27.65 28.75 1.75
C LEU A 10 -26.66 29.18 0.65
N MET A 11 -26.31 30.46 0.58
CA MET A 11 -25.38 30.96 -0.46
C MET A 11 -23.91 30.60 -0.20
N LEU A 12 -23.54 30.34 1.06
CA LEU A 12 -22.22 29.78 1.43
C LEU A 12 -22.13 28.27 1.18
N CYS A 13 -23.25 27.58 0.92
CA CYS A 13 -23.27 26.16 0.52
C CYS A 13 -23.22 25.97 -1.01
N LEU A 14 -23.42 27.02 -1.81
CA LEU A 14 -23.45 26.94 -3.28
C LEU A 14 -22.27 27.64 -3.98
N CYS A 15 -21.36 28.28 -3.24
CA CYS A 15 -20.13 28.86 -3.81
C CYS A 15 -18.91 27.91 -3.77
N GLY A 16 -19.14 26.61 -3.60
CA GLY A 16 -18.12 25.55 -3.76
C GLY A 16 -17.94 25.05 -5.21
N LEU A 17 -18.56 25.73 -6.18
CA LEU A 17 -18.46 25.45 -7.61
C LEU A 17 -17.58 26.50 -8.30
N PHE A 18 -16.36 26.67 -7.81
CA PHE A 18 -15.26 27.15 -8.64
C PHE A 18 -14.13 26.13 -8.55
N ILE A 19 -13.83 25.56 -9.71
CA ILE A 19 -12.83 24.53 -9.96
C ILE A 19 -11.49 25.02 -9.43
N VAL A 20 -11.07 24.47 -8.29
CA VAL A 20 -9.64 24.42 -7.95
C VAL A 20 -9.16 23.14 -8.61
N SER A 21 -8.41 23.26 -9.71
CA SER A 21 -7.80 22.14 -10.39
C SER A 21 -7.02 21.29 -9.37
N SER A 22 -7.50 20.09 -9.08
CA SER A 22 -6.74 19.05 -8.41
C SER A 22 -5.66 18.60 -9.39
N SER A 23 -4.41 18.93 -9.11
CA SER A 23 -3.30 18.32 -9.84
C SER A 23 -2.92 17.04 -9.13
N TYR A 24 -3.35 15.91 -9.69
CA TYR A 24 -2.70 14.64 -9.41
C TYR A 24 -1.32 14.65 -10.05
N ALA A 25 -0.36 14.03 -9.37
CA ALA A 25 1.04 13.92 -9.76
C ALA A 25 1.32 13.05 -11.01
N GLU A 26 0.30 12.34 -11.50
CA GLU A 26 0.41 11.38 -12.61
C GLU A 26 0.06 12.05 -13.93
N SER A 27 0.88 11.83 -14.95
CA SER A 27 0.64 12.39 -16.28
C SER A 27 0.11 11.32 -17.22
N VAL A 28 -1.01 11.61 -17.89
CA VAL A 28 -1.48 10.77 -19.00
C VAL A 28 -0.66 11.08 -20.24
N ILE A 29 -0.24 10.03 -20.95
CA ILE A 29 0.52 10.10 -22.19
C ILE A 29 -0.36 9.61 -23.33
N VAL A 30 -0.49 10.45 -24.36
CA VAL A 30 -1.15 10.11 -25.62
C VAL A 30 -0.08 10.07 -26.71
N ALA A 31 0.16 8.88 -27.26
CA ALA A 31 1.13 8.65 -28.31
C ALA A 31 0.40 8.42 -29.65
N THR A 32 0.36 9.44 -30.50
CA THR A 32 -0.36 9.42 -31.78
C THR A 32 0.62 9.23 -32.95
N PRO A 33 0.63 8.04 -33.58
CA PRO A 33 1.44 7.77 -34.76
C PRO A 33 0.92 8.52 -35.99
N GLN A 34 1.84 9.02 -36.82
CA GLN A 34 1.56 9.77 -38.05
C GLN A 34 2.36 9.20 -39.21
N GLN A 35 1.68 8.96 -40.33
CA GLN A 35 2.31 8.46 -41.56
C GLN A 35 3.44 9.40 -42.01
N GLY A 36 4.64 8.85 -42.22
CA GLY A 36 5.80 9.60 -42.73
C GLY A 36 6.39 10.65 -41.77
N VAL A 37 5.90 10.76 -40.53
CA VAL A 37 6.41 11.73 -39.54
C VAL A 37 7.05 11.03 -38.34
N GLY A 38 6.35 10.08 -37.74
CA GLY A 38 6.74 9.46 -36.47
C GLY A 38 5.58 9.38 -35.49
N ILE A 39 5.87 9.45 -34.19
CA ILE A 39 4.88 9.43 -33.12
C ILE A 39 4.90 10.79 -32.43
N GLU A 40 3.79 11.52 -32.48
CA GLU A 40 3.60 12.69 -31.63
C GLU A 40 3.19 12.21 -30.23
N VAL A 41 3.84 12.74 -29.20
CA VAL A 41 3.59 12.39 -27.81
C VAL A 41 3.10 13.62 -27.08
N ASN A 42 1.85 13.59 -26.65
CA ASN A 42 1.20 14.64 -25.88
C ASN A 42 1.08 14.21 -24.41
N VAL A 43 1.58 15.03 -23.48
CA VAL A 43 1.60 14.75 -22.04
C VAL A 43 0.60 15.66 -21.33
N PHE A 44 -0.24 15.08 -20.47
CA PHE A 44 -1.26 15.77 -19.69
C PHE A 44 -0.96 15.64 -18.20
N ASP A 45 -0.20 16.60 -17.65
CA ASP A 45 0.18 16.66 -16.23
C ASP A 45 -1.02 16.94 -15.29
N ASN A 46 -2.18 17.33 -15.84
CA ASN A 46 -3.43 17.52 -15.09
C ASN A 46 -4.56 16.72 -15.76
N PRO A 47 -4.57 15.38 -15.61
CA PRO A 47 -5.49 14.51 -16.33
C PRO A 47 -6.98 14.75 -15.98
N ASP A 48 -7.25 15.43 -14.87
CA ASP A 48 -8.60 15.83 -14.48
C ASP A 48 -9.17 16.96 -15.32
N ASP A 49 -8.32 17.82 -15.88
CA ASP A 49 -8.76 18.97 -16.65
C ASP A 49 -9.50 18.53 -17.93
N VAL A 50 -10.64 19.15 -18.17
CA VAL A 50 -11.47 18.92 -19.37
C VAL A 50 -11.03 19.77 -20.56
N SER A 51 -10.00 20.62 -20.40
CA SER A 51 -9.51 21.52 -21.44
C SER A 51 -8.97 20.80 -22.69
N GLY A 52 -8.57 19.53 -22.55
CA GLY A 52 -8.03 18.72 -23.64
C GLY A 52 -6.72 19.25 -24.21
N LYS A 53 -5.98 20.08 -23.46
CA LYS A 53 -4.71 20.66 -23.90
C LYS A 53 -3.52 19.96 -23.24
N PRO A 54 -2.55 19.46 -24.01
CA PRO A 54 -1.36 18.87 -23.42
C PRO A 54 -0.46 19.94 -22.80
N SER A 55 0.13 19.59 -21.66
CA SER A 55 1.19 20.36 -20.98
C SER A 55 2.51 20.35 -21.74
N SER A 56 2.77 19.29 -22.51
CA SER A 56 3.97 19.14 -23.35
C SER A 56 3.64 18.33 -24.59
N THR A 57 4.30 18.65 -25.70
CA THR A 57 4.21 17.90 -26.96
C THR A 57 5.61 17.68 -27.53
N SER A 58 5.92 16.44 -27.90
CA SER A 58 7.18 16.07 -28.55
C SER A 58 6.94 15.07 -29.69
N VAL A 59 7.97 14.80 -30.51
CA VAL A 59 7.85 13.87 -31.65
C VAL A 59 9.02 12.89 -31.64
N VAL A 60 8.69 11.59 -31.59
CA VAL A 60 9.63 10.49 -31.85
C VAL A 60 9.64 10.21 -33.34
N ARG A 61 10.73 10.57 -34.03
CA ARG A 61 10.83 10.44 -35.48
C ARG A 61 10.98 8.97 -35.90
N TYR A 62 10.08 8.51 -36.76
CA TYR A 62 10.12 7.17 -37.35
C TYR A 62 9.36 7.17 -38.69
N SER A 63 9.91 6.56 -39.73
CA SER A 63 9.31 6.56 -41.06
C SER A 63 8.79 5.15 -41.42
N SER A 64 7.46 4.99 -41.41
CA SER A 64 6.79 3.76 -41.85
C SER A 64 5.37 4.05 -42.37
N SER A 65 4.81 3.08 -43.09
CA SER A 65 3.49 3.09 -43.71
C SER A 65 2.33 2.81 -42.75
N TYR A 66 2.56 2.10 -41.64
CA TYR A 66 1.56 1.88 -40.57
C TYR A 66 2.23 1.25 -39.34
N PHE A 67 1.87 1.76 -38.16
CA PHE A 67 2.27 1.22 -36.86
C PHE A 67 1.37 1.80 -35.77
N VAL A 68 1.17 1.04 -34.69
CA VAL A 68 0.40 1.47 -33.51
C VAL A 68 1.29 1.32 -32.29
N PRO A 69 1.51 2.39 -31.50
CA PRO A 69 2.32 2.30 -30.30
C PRO A 69 1.52 1.76 -29.11
N VAL A 70 2.23 1.08 -28.21
CA VAL A 70 1.80 0.79 -26.83
C VAL A 70 2.75 1.48 -25.88
N VAL A 71 2.21 2.07 -24.80
CA VAL A 71 2.97 2.87 -23.83
C VAL A 71 2.85 2.21 -22.45
N GLN A 72 3.98 1.99 -21.77
CA GLN A 72 4.04 1.25 -20.51
C GLN A 72 5.06 1.88 -19.55
N SER A 73 4.69 2.10 -18.28
CA SER A 73 5.65 2.47 -17.24
C SER A 73 6.46 1.24 -16.81
N PHE A 74 7.75 1.43 -16.59
CA PHE A 74 8.65 0.42 -16.07
C PHE A 74 9.87 1.05 -15.42
N LYS A 75 10.10 0.75 -14.14
CA LYS A 75 11.30 1.12 -13.36
C LYS A 75 11.65 2.62 -13.48
N GLY A 76 10.65 3.48 -13.27
CA GLY A 76 10.82 4.94 -13.24
C GLY A 76 10.95 5.61 -14.61
N LYS A 77 10.67 4.87 -15.70
CA LYS A 77 10.62 5.39 -17.05
C LYS A 77 9.34 4.95 -17.73
N VAL A 78 8.94 5.71 -18.74
CA VAL A 78 7.91 5.31 -19.69
C VAL A 78 8.58 4.79 -20.95
N TYR A 79 8.15 3.60 -21.38
CA TYR A 79 8.55 2.98 -22.63
C TYR A 79 7.40 3.02 -23.63
N MET A 80 7.76 3.18 -24.90
CA MET A 80 6.82 3.11 -26.01
C MET A 80 7.34 2.07 -27.00
N PHE A 81 6.49 1.10 -27.35
CA PHE A 81 6.81 0.00 -28.27
C PHE A 81 5.92 0.05 -29.50
N TRP A 82 6.45 -0.30 -30.66
CA TRP A 82 5.65 -0.44 -31.88
C TRP A 82 6.28 -1.45 -32.85
N ALA A 83 5.44 -2.07 -33.67
CA ALA A 83 5.86 -2.88 -34.80
C ALA A 83 5.39 -2.22 -36.10
N SER A 84 6.23 -2.30 -37.14
CA SER A 84 6.00 -1.66 -38.43
C SER A 84 5.62 -2.70 -39.47
N ASN A 85 4.60 -2.43 -40.28
CA ASN A 85 4.19 -3.36 -41.34
C ASN A 85 5.28 -3.56 -42.42
N ASN A 86 6.25 -2.64 -42.52
CA ASN A 86 7.37 -2.72 -43.44
C ASN A 86 8.59 -3.47 -42.86
N ASP A 87 8.58 -3.82 -41.57
CA ASP A 87 9.65 -4.55 -40.89
C ASP A 87 9.08 -5.67 -40.02
N GLN A 88 9.04 -6.87 -40.58
CA GLN A 88 8.55 -8.07 -39.92
C GLN A 88 9.60 -8.77 -39.06
N LYS A 89 10.75 -8.13 -38.76
CA LYS A 89 11.84 -8.75 -37.99
C LYS A 89 12.05 -8.11 -36.63
N ASN A 90 11.61 -6.87 -36.44
CA ASN A 90 11.91 -6.08 -35.25
C ASN A 90 10.66 -5.47 -34.62
N ILE A 91 10.67 -5.41 -33.30
CA ILE A 91 9.87 -4.46 -32.53
C ILE A 91 10.76 -3.23 -32.29
N TYR A 92 10.23 -2.03 -32.35
CA TYR A 92 10.96 -0.81 -32.03
C TYR A 92 10.52 -0.26 -30.69
N PHE A 93 11.44 0.39 -29.98
CA PHE A 93 11.11 1.11 -28.76
C PHE A 93 11.80 2.45 -28.62
N SER A 94 11.19 3.32 -27.82
CA SER A 94 11.78 4.55 -27.28
C SER A 94 11.40 4.65 -25.80
N SER A 95 12.18 5.41 -25.03
CA SER A 95 11.93 5.63 -23.60
C SER A 95 12.16 7.08 -23.18
N SER A 96 11.46 7.50 -22.15
CA SER A 96 11.52 8.82 -21.53
C SER A 96 11.32 8.69 -20.02
N VAL A 97 11.86 9.60 -19.21
CA VAL A 97 11.58 9.63 -17.76
C VAL A 97 10.13 10.06 -17.51
N GLU A 98 9.71 11.20 -18.07
CA GLU A 98 8.38 11.80 -17.84
C GLU A 98 7.44 11.76 -19.07
N GLY A 99 7.80 11.01 -20.11
CA GLY A 99 7.13 11.10 -21.42
C GLY A 99 7.35 12.41 -22.22
N LYS A 100 8.20 13.33 -21.77
CA LYS A 100 8.44 14.63 -22.44
C LYS A 100 9.61 14.59 -23.43
N VAL A 101 10.73 13.98 -23.04
CA VAL A 101 11.97 13.90 -23.84
C VAL A 101 12.33 12.44 -24.09
N TRP A 102 12.18 12.02 -25.34
CA TRP A 102 12.30 10.62 -25.75
C TRP A 102 13.65 10.30 -26.38
N SER A 103 14.14 9.10 -26.11
CA SER A 103 15.33 8.55 -26.77
C SER A 103 15.07 8.22 -28.26
N ALA A 104 16.14 8.13 -29.05
CA ALA A 104 16.03 7.69 -30.43
C ALA A 104 15.49 6.24 -30.51
N PRO A 105 14.65 5.90 -31.51
CA PRO A 105 14.14 4.55 -31.69
C PRO A 105 15.24 3.49 -31.77
N LYS A 106 15.05 2.38 -31.06
CA LYS A 106 15.96 1.22 -31.08
C LYS A 106 15.21 -0.06 -31.46
N PRO A 107 15.80 -0.94 -32.29
CA PRO A 107 15.18 -2.21 -32.63
C PRO A 107 15.41 -3.28 -31.55
N ILE A 108 14.43 -4.17 -31.39
CA ILE A 108 14.45 -5.42 -30.62
C ILE A 108 14.24 -6.54 -31.64
N PRO A 109 15.28 -7.31 -31.98
CA PRO A 109 15.17 -8.40 -32.95
C PRO A 109 14.26 -9.52 -32.40
N VAL A 110 13.19 -9.84 -33.13
CA VAL A 110 12.26 -10.93 -32.80
C VAL A 110 12.17 -12.00 -33.90
N GLY A 111 12.91 -11.80 -35.00
CA GLY A 111 12.99 -12.74 -36.11
C GLY A 111 11.78 -12.66 -37.05
N ASN A 112 10.57 -12.92 -36.54
CA ASN A 112 9.33 -12.85 -37.30
C ASN A 112 8.19 -12.26 -36.44
N ILE A 113 7.55 -11.21 -36.96
CA ILE A 113 6.36 -10.59 -36.38
C ILE A 113 5.38 -10.24 -37.50
N TYR A 114 4.09 -10.50 -37.31
CA TYR A 114 3.06 -10.16 -38.29
C TYR A 114 2.76 -8.66 -38.26
N SER A 115 2.22 -8.17 -37.13
CA SER A 115 1.97 -6.75 -36.85
C SER A 115 1.54 -6.57 -35.39
N GLY A 116 1.76 -5.37 -34.84
CA GLY A 116 1.28 -5.01 -33.50
C GLY A 116 2.06 -5.66 -32.36
N VAL A 117 2.09 -4.98 -31.22
CA VAL A 117 2.74 -5.44 -29.98
C VAL A 117 1.89 -4.99 -28.80
N SER A 118 1.80 -5.83 -27.77
CA SER A 118 1.28 -5.45 -26.47
C SER A 118 2.41 -5.45 -25.45
N ALA A 119 2.30 -4.60 -24.43
CA ALA A 119 3.26 -4.50 -23.34
C ALA A 119 2.54 -4.49 -21.99
N THR A 120 3.16 -5.08 -20.97
CA THR A 120 2.75 -4.97 -19.56
C THR A 120 3.94 -5.30 -18.65
N VAL A 121 3.85 -5.04 -17.34
CA VAL A 121 4.86 -5.49 -16.38
C VAL A 121 4.30 -6.63 -15.56
N PHE A 122 5.03 -7.75 -15.49
CA PHE A 122 4.66 -8.90 -14.68
C PHE A 122 5.90 -9.45 -13.99
N GLN A 123 5.81 -9.71 -12.68
CA GLN A 123 6.92 -10.19 -11.86
C GLN A 123 8.22 -9.39 -12.09
N GLN A 124 8.12 -8.05 -11.98
CA GLN A 124 9.24 -7.12 -12.12
C GLN A 124 9.92 -7.09 -13.50
N LYS A 125 9.32 -7.73 -14.50
CA LYS A 125 9.80 -7.77 -15.89
C LYS A 125 8.85 -7.07 -16.81
N LEU A 126 9.41 -6.33 -17.76
CA LEU A 126 8.66 -5.81 -18.89
C LEU A 126 8.40 -6.98 -19.84
N VAL A 127 7.14 -7.27 -20.14
CA VAL A 127 6.70 -8.38 -20.99
C VAL A 127 6.07 -7.82 -22.25
N LEU A 128 6.55 -8.26 -23.41
CA LEU A 128 5.94 -7.97 -24.71
C LEU A 128 5.30 -9.22 -25.29
N THR A 129 4.10 -9.08 -25.83
CA THR A 129 3.42 -10.13 -26.59
C THR A 129 3.12 -9.68 -28.01
N PHE A 130 3.21 -10.62 -28.95
CA PHE A 130 2.99 -10.37 -30.37
C PHE A 130 2.61 -11.65 -31.11
N ALA A 131 2.10 -11.52 -32.33
CA ALA A 131 1.81 -12.65 -33.21
C ALA A 131 2.95 -12.84 -34.22
N ASP A 132 3.43 -14.07 -34.41
CA ASP A 132 4.46 -14.37 -35.41
C ASP A 132 3.93 -14.35 -36.85
N SER A 133 4.84 -14.24 -37.81
CA SER A 133 4.54 -14.35 -39.26
C SER A 133 5.14 -15.64 -39.83
N PRO A 134 4.44 -16.39 -40.71
CA PRO A 134 3.07 -16.19 -41.17
C PRO A 134 2.00 -16.92 -40.32
N ARG A 135 2.41 -17.65 -39.27
CA ARG A 135 1.52 -18.56 -38.52
C ARG A 135 0.56 -17.85 -37.55
N GLN A 136 0.83 -16.59 -37.21
CA GLN A 136 0.00 -15.75 -36.34
C GLN A 136 -0.20 -16.35 -34.95
N GLN A 137 0.79 -17.10 -34.47
CA GLN A 137 0.80 -17.72 -33.15
C GLN A 137 1.36 -16.74 -32.13
N LEU A 138 0.83 -16.83 -30.90
CA LEU A 138 1.24 -15.95 -29.83
C LEU A 138 2.70 -16.22 -29.40
N LYS A 139 3.48 -15.15 -29.33
CA LYS A 139 4.85 -15.12 -28.83
C LYS A 139 4.97 -14.16 -27.66
N THR A 140 5.98 -14.41 -26.84
CA THR A 140 6.34 -13.54 -25.72
C THR A 140 7.85 -13.34 -25.64
N ILE A 141 8.26 -12.18 -25.15
CA ILE A 141 9.66 -11.83 -24.85
C ILE A 141 9.64 -10.91 -23.64
N ASN A 142 10.66 -10.98 -22.78
CA ASN A 142 10.69 -10.18 -21.55
C ASN A 142 12.06 -9.53 -21.31
N SER A 143 12.08 -8.52 -20.45
CA SER A 143 13.27 -7.78 -20.06
C SER A 143 13.22 -7.36 -18.59
N ASP A 144 14.33 -7.57 -17.88
CA ASP A 144 14.52 -7.14 -16.49
C ASP A 144 14.87 -5.65 -16.37
N ASP A 145 15.36 -5.02 -17.44
CA ASP A 145 15.89 -3.64 -17.43
C ASP A 145 15.33 -2.74 -18.55
N GLY A 146 14.49 -3.28 -19.43
CA GLY A 146 13.89 -2.60 -20.57
C GLY A 146 14.84 -2.40 -21.76
N ILE A 147 16.05 -2.97 -21.71
CA ILE A 147 17.10 -2.81 -22.73
C ILE A 147 17.57 -4.17 -23.24
N ASN A 148 17.85 -5.11 -22.34
CA ASN A 148 18.30 -6.46 -22.64
C ASN A 148 17.09 -7.40 -22.62
N TRP A 149 16.88 -8.12 -23.73
CA TRP A 149 15.69 -8.93 -23.95
C TRP A 149 16.01 -10.42 -23.98
N SER A 150 15.09 -11.22 -23.46
CA SER A 150 15.17 -12.69 -23.50
C SER A 150 15.12 -13.23 -24.94
N ALA A 151 15.32 -14.54 -25.10
CA ALA A 151 14.92 -15.21 -26.33
C ALA A 151 13.38 -15.12 -26.48
N VAL A 152 12.91 -15.21 -27.73
CA VAL A 152 11.48 -15.27 -28.05
C VAL A 152 10.93 -16.64 -27.68
N ASP A 153 9.92 -16.65 -26.82
CA ASP A 153 9.21 -17.85 -26.41
C ASP A 153 7.86 -17.98 -27.13
N SER A 154 7.44 -19.24 -27.33
CA SER A 154 6.15 -19.56 -27.94
C SER A 154 5.10 -19.87 -26.89
N VAL A 155 3.91 -19.30 -27.05
CA VAL A 155 2.74 -19.64 -26.23
C VAL A 155 1.82 -20.52 -27.07
N ASN A 156 1.42 -21.67 -26.54
CA ASN A 156 0.57 -22.61 -27.26
C ASN A 156 -0.85 -22.07 -27.33
N THR A 157 -1.24 -21.58 -28.51
CA THR A 157 -2.59 -21.11 -28.83
C THR A 157 -3.21 -22.03 -29.89
N ILE A 158 -4.53 -22.25 -29.81
CA ILE A 158 -5.26 -23.03 -30.82
C ILE A 158 -5.61 -22.11 -31.98
N HIS A 159 -6.12 -20.93 -31.65
CA HIS A 159 -6.54 -19.92 -32.62
C HIS A 159 -5.42 -18.93 -32.96
N THR A 160 -5.56 -18.22 -34.07
CA THR A 160 -4.63 -17.13 -34.43
C THR A 160 -4.77 -15.96 -33.45
N ALA A 161 -3.65 -15.38 -33.03
CA ALA A 161 -3.57 -14.40 -31.95
C ALA A 161 -3.20 -12.98 -32.44
N LEU A 162 -3.69 -12.58 -33.62
CA LEU A 162 -3.34 -11.31 -34.27
C LEU A 162 -3.59 -10.09 -33.36
N ASN A 163 -4.77 -9.99 -32.78
CA ASN A 163 -5.16 -8.86 -31.93
C ASN A 163 -4.91 -9.14 -30.45
N ASN A 164 -3.72 -9.62 -30.11
CA ASN A 164 -3.38 -9.92 -28.71
C ASN A 164 -3.20 -8.64 -27.88
N LYS A 165 -3.63 -8.70 -26.62
CA LYS A 165 -3.44 -7.69 -25.58
C LYS A 165 -3.15 -8.35 -24.24
N ALA A 166 -2.07 -7.92 -23.62
CA ALA A 166 -1.62 -8.37 -22.31
C ALA A 166 -2.13 -7.44 -21.21
N VAL A 167 -2.54 -8.01 -20.08
CA VAL A 167 -2.97 -7.27 -18.88
C VAL A 167 -2.70 -8.14 -17.64
N VAL A 168 -2.32 -7.54 -16.53
CA VAL A 168 -2.17 -8.27 -15.26
C VAL A 168 -3.44 -8.13 -14.43
N TYR A 169 -3.99 -9.24 -13.97
CA TYR A 169 -5.20 -9.27 -13.14
C TYR A 169 -5.12 -10.41 -12.14
N ASN A 170 -5.47 -10.14 -10.87
CA ASN A 170 -5.47 -11.14 -9.79
C ASN A 170 -4.17 -11.96 -9.68
N GLY A 171 -3.02 -11.29 -9.82
CA GLY A 171 -1.71 -11.93 -9.71
C GLY A 171 -1.31 -12.79 -10.92
N GLN A 172 -2.07 -12.77 -12.01
CA GLN A 172 -1.76 -13.51 -13.24
C GLN A 172 -1.62 -12.56 -14.43
N LEU A 173 -0.74 -12.93 -15.36
CA LEU A 173 -0.67 -12.29 -16.66
C LEU A 173 -1.73 -12.90 -17.58
N PHE A 174 -2.71 -12.12 -17.99
CA PHE A 174 -3.70 -12.48 -19.01
C PHE A 174 -3.23 -11.99 -20.37
N VAL A 175 -3.38 -12.83 -21.40
CA VAL A 175 -3.25 -12.41 -22.80
C VAL A 175 -4.55 -12.75 -23.51
N LEU A 176 -5.32 -11.72 -23.85
CA LEU A 176 -6.58 -11.83 -24.59
C LEU A 176 -6.33 -11.59 -26.07
N TYR A 177 -7.01 -12.33 -26.93
CA TYR A 177 -6.84 -12.22 -28.38
C TYR A 177 -8.07 -12.67 -29.14
N ASN A 178 -8.13 -12.26 -30.41
CA ASN A 178 -9.09 -12.76 -31.38
C ASN A 178 -8.41 -12.99 -32.74
N GLU A 179 -9.00 -13.90 -33.51
CA GLU A 179 -8.58 -14.20 -34.88
C GLU A 179 -8.90 -13.05 -35.83
N ASN A 180 -8.25 -13.05 -37.00
CA ASN A 180 -8.64 -12.12 -38.06
C ASN A 180 -10.11 -12.35 -38.43
N SER A 181 -10.91 -11.29 -38.34
CA SER A 181 -12.35 -11.36 -38.59
C SER A 181 -13.15 -12.32 -37.68
N GLY A 182 -12.56 -12.75 -36.56
CA GLY A 182 -13.17 -13.67 -35.60
C GLY A 182 -14.37 -13.07 -34.85
N LYS A 183 -15.20 -13.96 -34.30
CA LYS A 183 -16.41 -13.63 -33.54
C LYS A 183 -16.28 -13.93 -32.04
N ALA A 184 -15.18 -14.53 -31.65
CA ALA A 184 -14.90 -14.92 -30.27
C ALA A 184 -13.63 -14.25 -29.77
N VAL A 185 -13.57 -14.07 -28.46
CA VAL A 185 -12.37 -13.67 -27.72
C VAL A 185 -11.88 -14.88 -26.95
N TYR A 186 -10.58 -15.12 -27.02
CA TYR A 186 -9.89 -16.18 -26.31
C TYR A 186 -8.87 -15.56 -25.37
N TYR A 187 -8.47 -16.33 -24.36
CA TYR A 187 -7.39 -15.92 -23.47
C TYR A 187 -6.57 -17.10 -22.97
N VAL A 188 -5.33 -16.79 -22.61
CA VAL A 188 -4.43 -17.64 -21.84
C VAL A 188 -3.94 -16.85 -20.64
N THR A 189 -3.63 -17.54 -19.54
CA THR A 189 -3.04 -16.93 -18.35
C THR A 189 -1.67 -17.52 -18.02
N TYR A 190 -0.80 -16.73 -17.42
CA TYR A 190 0.51 -17.16 -16.90
C TYR A 190 0.59 -16.84 -15.41
N ASP A 191 0.92 -17.84 -14.61
CA ASP A 191 1.04 -17.75 -13.15
C ASP A 191 2.47 -17.47 -12.67
N GLY A 192 3.42 -17.27 -13.59
CA GLY A 192 4.85 -17.17 -13.27
C GLY A 192 5.62 -18.47 -13.45
N LEU A 193 4.93 -19.60 -13.59
CA LEU A 193 5.53 -20.93 -13.78
C LEU A 193 5.12 -21.53 -15.12
N LYS A 194 3.83 -21.49 -15.45
CA LYS A 194 3.27 -22.12 -16.64
C LYS A 194 2.13 -21.32 -17.25
N TRP A 195 1.99 -21.46 -18.57
CA TRP A 195 0.83 -20.98 -19.30
C TRP A 195 -0.35 -21.93 -19.12
N SER A 196 -1.55 -21.38 -19.00
CA SER A 196 -2.79 -22.15 -19.05
C SER A 196 -3.04 -22.68 -20.46
N THR A 197 -3.94 -23.65 -20.58
CA THR A 197 -4.59 -23.91 -21.87
C THR A 197 -5.43 -22.70 -22.29
N GLU A 198 -5.63 -22.54 -23.59
CA GLU A 198 -6.55 -21.55 -24.14
C GLU A 198 -7.97 -21.76 -23.60
N LYS A 199 -8.65 -20.65 -23.31
CA LYS A 199 -10.06 -20.61 -22.90
C LYS A 199 -10.80 -19.60 -23.78
N THR A 200 -12.05 -19.91 -24.11
CA THR A 200 -12.96 -18.94 -24.72
C THR A 200 -13.47 -17.99 -23.63
N ALA A 201 -13.25 -16.69 -23.79
CA ALA A 201 -13.84 -15.67 -22.93
C ALA A 201 -15.33 -15.52 -23.24
N PHE A 202 -15.66 -15.20 -24.48
CA PHE A 202 -17.03 -15.06 -24.97
C PHE A 202 -17.06 -15.14 -26.50
N GLN A 203 -18.25 -15.38 -27.04
CA GLN A 203 -18.52 -15.37 -28.47
C GLN A 203 -19.71 -14.46 -28.78
N GLU A 204 -19.54 -13.61 -29.78
CA GLU A 204 -20.54 -12.71 -30.30
C GLU A 204 -21.28 -13.33 -31.50
N GLY A 205 -22.47 -12.80 -31.81
CA GLY A 205 -23.40 -13.39 -32.79
C GLY A 205 -22.95 -13.25 -34.25
N PRO A 206 -23.60 -12.41 -35.07
CA PRO A 206 -23.24 -12.26 -36.47
C PRO A 206 -21.99 -11.40 -36.67
N ASP A 207 -21.68 -10.49 -35.74
CA ASP A 207 -20.69 -9.43 -35.91
C ASP A 207 -19.25 -9.88 -35.65
N THR A 208 -18.33 -9.34 -36.45
CA THR A 208 -16.89 -9.57 -36.35
C THR A 208 -16.23 -8.58 -35.39
N ILE A 209 -15.38 -9.10 -34.50
CA ILE A 209 -14.57 -8.31 -33.57
C ILE A 209 -13.28 -7.85 -34.26
N VAL A 210 -13.00 -6.55 -34.22
CA VAL A 210 -11.84 -5.96 -34.92
C VAL A 210 -10.68 -5.56 -34.00
N ASN A 211 -10.96 -5.22 -32.74
CA ASN A 211 -9.92 -4.93 -31.76
C ASN A 211 -10.43 -5.12 -30.32
N LEU A 212 -9.48 -5.33 -29.41
CA LEU A 212 -9.67 -5.54 -27.98
C LEU A 212 -8.86 -4.52 -27.19
N VAL A 213 -9.39 -4.07 -26.07
CA VAL A 213 -8.75 -3.14 -25.15
C VAL A 213 -9.07 -3.59 -23.71
N PRO A 214 -8.25 -4.50 -23.14
CA PRO A 214 -8.38 -4.88 -21.74
C PRO A 214 -7.78 -3.82 -20.81
N VAL A 215 -8.41 -3.59 -19.67
CA VAL A 215 -7.92 -2.73 -18.58
C VAL A 215 -8.52 -3.21 -17.26
N VAL A 216 -7.73 -3.20 -16.18
CA VAL A 216 -8.27 -3.43 -14.84
C VAL A 216 -8.75 -2.10 -14.28
N TYR A 217 -10.02 -2.05 -13.88
CA TYR A 217 -10.62 -0.84 -13.35
C TYR A 217 -11.75 -1.15 -12.39
N ASN A 218 -11.70 -0.48 -11.23
CA ASN A 218 -12.62 -0.71 -10.13
C ASN A 218 -12.63 -2.19 -9.69
N GLY A 219 -11.46 -2.83 -9.70
CA GLY A 219 -11.30 -4.19 -9.22
C GLY A 219 -11.66 -5.33 -10.18
N ASP A 220 -12.23 -5.02 -11.35
CA ASP A 220 -12.59 -5.99 -12.38
C ASP A 220 -11.66 -5.87 -13.60
N LEU A 221 -11.43 -6.98 -14.29
CA LEU A 221 -10.85 -6.96 -15.63
C LEU A 221 -11.95 -6.58 -16.63
N ARG A 222 -11.83 -5.41 -17.26
CA ARG A 222 -12.77 -4.93 -18.29
C ARG A 222 -12.17 -5.15 -19.66
N VAL A 223 -12.97 -5.66 -20.59
CA VAL A 223 -12.59 -5.82 -21.98
C VAL A 223 -13.52 -4.99 -22.84
N TYR A 224 -12.99 -3.86 -23.32
CA TYR A 224 -13.65 -3.07 -24.34
C TYR A 224 -13.31 -3.62 -25.72
N TYR A 225 -14.27 -3.65 -26.63
CA TYR A 225 -14.05 -4.18 -27.97
C TYR A 225 -14.92 -3.48 -29.01
N SER A 226 -14.45 -3.52 -30.25
CA SER A 226 -15.12 -2.91 -31.40
C SER A 226 -15.55 -3.98 -32.40
N PHE A 227 -16.71 -3.77 -33.01
CA PHE A 227 -17.16 -4.52 -34.17
C PHE A 227 -16.78 -3.82 -35.47
N PHE A 228 -16.70 -4.61 -36.54
CA PHE A 228 -16.48 -4.12 -37.90
C PHE A 228 -17.57 -3.13 -38.36
N ASN A 229 -18.80 -3.27 -37.84
CA ASN A 229 -19.93 -2.37 -38.13
C ASN A 229 -19.87 -1.03 -37.35
N GLY A 230 -18.82 -0.81 -36.55
CA GLY A 230 -18.63 0.39 -35.72
C GLY A 230 -19.18 0.29 -34.30
N GLY A 231 -19.92 -0.77 -33.95
CA GLY A 231 -20.48 -0.97 -32.62
C GLY A 231 -19.39 -1.14 -31.55
N LEU A 232 -19.57 -0.47 -30.40
CA LEU A 232 -18.62 -0.43 -29.30
C LEU A 232 -19.24 -1.03 -28.03
N PHE A 233 -18.52 -1.99 -27.42
CA PHE A 233 -19.06 -2.78 -26.31
C PHE A 233 -18.01 -3.04 -25.24
N GLU A 234 -18.50 -3.49 -24.08
CA GLU A 234 -17.73 -3.95 -22.95
C GLU A 234 -18.29 -5.27 -22.40
N ARG A 235 -17.39 -6.07 -21.82
CA ARG A 235 -17.69 -7.15 -20.89
C ARG A 235 -16.69 -7.09 -19.74
N THR A 236 -17.15 -7.41 -18.54
CA THR A 236 -16.32 -7.54 -17.35
C THR A 236 -15.95 -8.99 -17.07
N TYR A 237 -14.81 -9.21 -16.45
CA TYR A 237 -14.39 -10.47 -15.85
C TYR A 237 -14.17 -10.22 -14.36
N ASP A 238 -15.08 -10.73 -13.54
CA ASP A 238 -15.09 -10.47 -12.11
C ASP A 238 -14.01 -11.27 -11.37
N ARG A 239 -13.82 -10.97 -10.08
CA ARG A 239 -12.84 -11.70 -9.25
C ARG A 239 -13.24 -13.14 -8.93
N GLY A 240 -14.53 -13.48 -9.10
CA GLY A 240 -15.04 -14.84 -9.03
C GLY A 240 -14.72 -15.68 -10.27
N GLY A 241 -14.12 -15.06 -11.30
CA GLY A 241 -13.70 -15.72 -12.51
C GLY A 241 -14.80 -15.87 -13.56
N ASN A 242 -15.83 -15.02 -13.54
CA ASN A 242 -16.98 -15.07 -14.42
C ASN A 242 -17.01 -13.89 -15.41
N TRP A 243 -17.42 -14.17 -16.65
CA TRP A 243 -17.65 -13.14 -17.66
C TRP A 243 -19.05 -12.55 -17.55
N GLY A 244 -19.12 -11.22 -17.48
CA GLY A 244 -20.35 -10.45 -17.48
C GLY A 244 -21.07 -10.41 -18.83
N THR A 245 -22.25 -9.80 -18.82
CA THR A 245 -23.07 -9.58 -20.01
C THR A 245 -22.48 -8.51 -20.92
N LYS A 246 -22.80 -8.55 -22.22
CA LYS A 246 -22.40 -7.51 -23.17
C LYS A 246 -23.12 -6.20 -22.86
N GLN A 247 -22.37 -5.11 -22.73
CA GLN A 247 -22.89 -3.77 -22.50
C GLN A 247 -22.41 -2.81 -23.59
N GLY A 248 -23.28 -1.91 -24.05
CA GLY A 248 -22.95 -0.93 -25.09
C GLY A 248 -22.32 0.33 -24.50
N LEU A 249 -21.34 0.90 -25.21
CA LEU A 249 -20.70 2.16 -24.82
C LEU A 249 -21.49 3.38 -25.33
N LYS A 250 -21.43 4.48 -24.59
CA LYS A 250 -22.05 5.76 -24.97
C LYS A 250 -21.02 6.88 -24.99
N GLY A 251 -21.20 7.83 -25.92
CA GLY A 251 -20.41 9.08 -25.97
C GLY A 251 -19.10 9.00 -26.77
N ILE A 252 -18.75 7.82 -27.29
CA ILE A 252 -17.72 7.65 -28.30
C ILE A 252 -18.41 7.55 -29.67
N PRO A 253 -18.11 8.43 -30.65
CA PRO A 253 -18.73 8.37 -31.98
C PRO A 253 -18.40 7.08 -32.74
N ASP A 254 -19.41 6.46 -33.36
CA ASP A 254 -19.35 5.15 -34.06
C ASP A 254 -18.58 5.16 -35.39
N LYS A 255 -17.31 5.60 -35.40
CA LYS A 255 -16.53 5.78 -36.64
C LYS A 255 -15.12 5.23 -36.61
N SER A 256 -14.59 4.81 -35.47
CA SER A 256 -13.22 4.29 -35.35
C SER A 256 -13.10 3.22 -34.27
N SER A 257 -12.29 2.20 -34.53
CA SER A 257 -12.06 1.13 -33.56
C SER A 257 -11.33 1.65 -32.32
N LEU A 258 -11.68 1.08 -31.17
CA LEU A 258 -10.95 1.28 -29.91
C LEU A 258 -9.53 0.74 -30.06
N ASN A 259 -8.57 1.29 -29.31
CA ASN A 259 -7.17 0.88 -29.45
C ASN A 259 -6.42 0.63 -28.14
N SER A 260 -6.49 1.55 -27.20
CA SER A 260 -5.74 1.50 -25.95
C SER A 260 -6.55 2.15 -24.83
N ALA A 261 -6.36 1.67 -23.61
CA ALA A 261 -6.94 2.25 -22.41
C ALA A 261 -5.88 2.35 -21.31
N THR A 262 -6.03 3.33 -20.45
CA THR A 262 -5.24 3.48 -19.23
C THR A 262 -6.09 4.15 -18.15
N MET A 263 -5.57 4.22 -16.92
CA MET A 263 -6.26 4.86 -15.81
C MET A 263 -5.31 5.71 -14.99
N VAL A 264 -5.84 6.80 -14.46
CA VAL A 264 -5.21 7.61 -13.40
C VAL A 264 -6.25 7.77 -12.30
N ASN A 265 -5.93 7.30 -11.10
CA ASN A 265 -6.87 7.20 -9.98
C ASN A 265 -8.20 6.55 -10.42
N GLU A 266 -9.31 7.25 -10.21
CA GLU A 266 -10.66 6.78 -10.51
C GLU A 266 -11.10 7.05 -11.96
N ARG A 267 -10.24 7.58 -12.84
CA ARG A 267 -10.63 7.96 -14.20
C ARG A 267 -9.98 7.06 -15.25
N LEU A 268 -10.80 6.45 -16.09
CA LEU A 268 -10.35 5.74 -17.28
C LEU A 268 -10.20 6.69 -18.45
N PHE A 269 -9.23 6.37 -19.30
CA PHE A 269 -9.01 6.97 -20.61
C PHE A 269 -9.02 5.86 -21.65
N ILE A 270 -9.64 6.11 -22.79
CA ILE A 270 -9.68 5.16 -23.91
C ILE A 270 -9.49 5.90 -25.23
N SER A 271 -8.74 5.31 -26.16
CA SER A 271 -8.56 5.85 -27.49
C SER A 271 -9.46 5.16 -28.52
N SER A 272 -10.04 5.96 -29.42
CA SER A 272 -10.77 5.52 -30.61
C SER A 272 -10.21 6.28 -31.82
N GLY A 273 -9.55 5.55 -32.71
CA GLY A 273 -8.68 6.18 -33.71
C GLY A 273 -7.65 7.10 -33.03
N PRO A 274 -7.40 8.31 -33.57
CA PRO A 274 -6.42 9.22 -32.98
C PRO A 274 -6.97 10.05 -31.80
N ASN A 275 -8.26 9.91 -31.46
CA ASN A 275 -8.92 10.67 -30.40
C ASN A 275 -8.94 9.90 -29.08
N VAL A 276 -9.02 10.63 -27.98
CA VAL A 276 -9.06 10.10 -26.61
C VAL A 276 -10.32 10.57 -25.93
N PHE A 277 -10.90 9.66 -25.15
CA PHE A 277 -12.11 9.86 -24.36
C PHE A 277 -11.80 9.49 -22.91
N TYR A 278 -12.56 10.04 -21.99
CA TYR A 278 -12.47 9.71 -20.57
C TYR A 278 -13.82 9.26 -20.01
N SER A 279 -13.79 8.42 -18.99
CA SER A 279 -15.00 7.91 -18.34
C SER A 279 -15.72 9.02 -17.58
N THR A 280 -17.01 9.22 -17.85
CA THR A 280 -17.88 10.14 -17.09
C THR A 280 -18.68 9.37 -16.04
N ALA A 281 -18.93 9.99 -14.88
CA ALA A 281 -19.68 9.36 -13.81
C ALA A 281 -21.17 9.17 -14.19
N SER A 282 -21.68 7.95 -14.04
CA SER A 282 -23.08 7.71 -13.67
C SER A 282 -23.10 7.26 -12.21
N THR A 283 -23.62 8.09 -11.33
CA THR A 283 -23.69 7.81 -9.90
C THR A 283 -24.69 6.67 -9.64
N GLY A 284 -24.19 5.44 -9.54
CA GLY A 284 -24.90 4.37 -8.84
C GLY A 284 -24.88 4.59 -7.32
N PRO A 285 -25.72 3.89 -6.53
CA PRO A 285 -25.86 4.09 -5.08
C PRO A 285 -24.56 3.85 -4.28
N THR A 286 -23.56 3.24 -4.89
CA THR A 286 -22.23 2.93 -4.34
C THR A 286 -21.11 3.83 -4.89
N GLY A 287 -21.42 4.84 -5.71
CA GLY A 287 -20.45 5.88 -6.12
C GLY A 287 -19.42 5.50 -7.19
N SER A 288 -19.43 4.29 -7.75
CA SER A 288 -18.49 3.91 -8.83
C SER A 288 -18.93 4.43 -10.21
N ILE A 289 -17.98 4.95 -10.98
CA ILE A 289 -18.12 5.21 -12.42
C ILE A 289 -18.22 3.85 -13.13
N ASN A 290 -19.31 3.59 -13.86
CA ASN A 290 -19.55 2.26 -14.44
C ASN A 290 -18.68 1.94 -15.68
N GLY A 291 -17.84 2.87 -16.16
CA GLY A 291 -16.94 2.64 -17.31
C GLY A 291 -17.64 2.53 -18.67
N LEU A 292 -18.92 2.91 -18.77
CA LEU A 292 -19.74 2.77 -19.99
C LEU A 292 -20.03 4.10 -20.71
N GLU A 293 -19.91 5.21 -19.99
CA GLU A 293 -20.21 6.55 -20.50
C GLU A 293 -18.92 7.34 -20.63
N TRP A 294 -18.76 7.98 -21.78
CA TRP A 294 -17.51 8.61 -22.19
C TRP A 294 -17.76 10.02 -22.69
N ALA A 295 -16.81 10.91 -22.41
CA ALA A 295 -16.76 12.24 -23.01
C ALA A 295 -15.43 12.46 -23.74
N PRO A 296 -15.40 13.29 -24.80
CA PRO A 296 -14.16 13.65 -25.48
C PRO A 296 -13.15 14.24 -24.49
N TYR A 297 -11.92 13.73 -24.51
CA TYR A 297 -10.80 14.25 -23.73
C TYR A 297 -9.84 15.05 -24.60
N PHE A 298 -9.36 14.44 -25.69
CA PHE A 298 -8.40 15.03 -26.61
C PHE A 298 -8.72 14.61 -28.04
N ALA A 299 -8.73 15.57 -28.95
CA ALA A 299 -8.91 15.33 -30.38
C ALA A 299 -7.63 15.70 -31.12
N PHE A 300 -7.05 14.73 -31.82
CA PHE A 300 -5.81 14.97 -32.56
C PHE A 300 -6.09 15.77 -33.84
N PRO A 301 -5.36 16.86 -34.12
CA PRO A 301 -5.69 17.77 -35.22
C PRO A 301 -5.24 17.28 -36.62
N GLY A 302 -4.40 16.24 -36.72
CA GLY A 302 -3.79 15.79 -37.99
C GLY A 302 -4.65 14.82 -38.83
N ARG A 303 -4.53 14.91 -40.15
CA ARG A 303 -5.34 14.15 -41.13
C ARG A 303 -4.81 12.75 -41.51
N SER A 304 -3.60 12.39 -41.07
CA SER A 304 -2.92 11.12 -41.41
C SER A 304 -2.45 10.35 -40.17
N ALA A 305 -3.23 10.45 -39.09
CA ALA A 305 -2.94 9.80 -37.82
C ALA A 305 -3.52 8.38 -37.75
N TYR A 306 -2.78 7.45 -37.16
CA TYR A 306 -3.27 6.11 -36.80
C TYR A 306 -3.73 6.08 -35.34
N PRO A 307 -4.32 4.96 -34.87
CA PRO A 307 -4.83 4.89 -33.51
C PRO A 307 -3.78 5.20 -32.45
N SER A 308 -4.18 5.99 -31.44
CA SER A 308 -3.28 6.46 -30.38
C SER A 308 -3.06 5.36 -29.32
N GLY A 309 -1.80 5.19 -28.91
CA GLY A 309 -1.44 4.44 -27.71
C GLY A 309 -1.58 5.32 -26.46
N LEU A 310 -2.05 4.74 -25.36
CA LEU A 310 -2.19 5.42 -24.08
C LEU A 310 -1.27 4.79 -23.04
N GLY A 311 -0.77 5.61 -22.12
CA GLY A 311 -0.02 5.16 -20.96
C GLY A 311 0.06 6.26 -19.89
N VAL A 312 0.73 5.96 -18.78
CA VAL A 312 0.86 6.88 -17.65
C VAL A 312 2.34 7.00 -17.28
N SER A 313 2.75 8.22 -16.97
CA SER A 313 4.01 8.48 -16.26
C SER A 313 3.75 8.51 -14.76
N TYR A 314 4.39 7.62 -14.02
CA TYR A 314 4.39 7.62 -12.56
C TYR A 314 5.57 8.38 -11.97
N ALA A 315 6.43 9.04 -12.76
CA ALA A 315 7.60 9.74 -12.23
C ALA A 315 7.23 10.80 -11.17
N ILE A 316 7.99 10.83 -10.05
CA ILE A 316 7.87 11.90 -9.05
C ILE A 316 8.58 13.14 -9.55
N THR A 317 7.93 14.29 -9.42
CA THR A 317 8.44 15.60 -9.82
C THR A 317 8.43 16.59 -8.65
N THR A 318 9.10 17.74 -8.80
CA THR A 318 9.07 18.81 -7.78
C THR A 318 7.65 19.33 -7.53
N SER A 319 6.75 19.28 -8.53
CA SER A 319 5.35 19.69 -8.31
C SER A 319 4.67 18.80 -7.29
N ASP A 320 4.96 17.50 -7.24
CA ASP A 320 4.30 16.60 -6.27
C ASP A 320 4.57 16.99 -4.82
N LEU A 321 5.76 17.55 -4.59
CA LEU A 321 6.23 17.99 -3.28
C LEU A 321 5.73 19.40 -2.90
N THR A 322 5.42 20.24 -3.90
CA THR A 322 5.14 21.68 -3.71
C THR A 322 3.72 22.11 -4.09
N THR A 323 2.99 21.23 -4.78
CA THR A 323 1.59 21.40 -5.13
C THR A 323 0.75 21.58 -3.87
N ARG A 324 -0.17 22.54 -3.93
CA ARG A 324 -1.17 22.73 -2.89
C ARG A 324 -2.27 21.68 -3.02
N ASN A 325 -2.86 21.29 -1.90
CA ASN A 325 -3.93 20.29 -1.85
C ASN A 325 -3.52 18.92 -2.44
N PRO A 326 -2.34 18.35 -2.10
CA PRO A 326 -1.97 17.03 -2.57
C PRO A 326 -3.06 16.03 -2.18
N LYS A 327 -3.61 15.33 -3.17
CA LYS A 327 -4.65 14.32 -2.96
C LYS A 327 -4.01 12.99 -2.63
N LEU A 328 -4.62 12.28 -1.68
CA LEU A 328 -4.33 10.87 -1.50
C LEU A 328 -4.66 10.17 -2.83
N PRO A 329 -3.72 9.43 -3.45
CA PRO A 329 -4.01 8.65 -4.65
C PRO A 329 -5.21 7.73 -4.39
N ALA A 330 -6.15 7.58 -5.32
CA ALA A 330 -7.35 6.75 -5.07
C ALA A 330 -7.16 5.31 -5.54
N ASP A 331 -6.38 5.10 -6.59
CA ASP A 331 -6.05 3.78 -7.12
C ASP A 331 -4.79 3.83 -7.97
N LEU A 332 -4.34 2.65 -8.39
CA LEU A 332 -3.18 2.46 -9.25
C LEU A 332 -3.51 1.42 -10.33
N ALA A 333 -2.92 1.57 -11.51
CA ALA A 333 -3.08 0.58 -12.58
C ALA A 333 -2.40 -0.74 -12.21
N THR A 334 -2.87 -1.86 -12.75
CA THR A 334 -2.18 -3.14 -12.62
C THR A 334 -1.07 -3.28 -13.66
N GLY A 335 -0.17 -4.24 -13.45
CA GLY A 335 0.92 -4.52 -14.39
C GLY A 335 2.01 -3.44 -14.35
N LEU A 336 2.46 -3.10 -13.14
CA LEU A 336 3.47 -2.09 -12.85
C LEU A 336 4.70 -2.70 -12.17
N SER A 337 5.78 -1.92 -12.14
CA SER A 337 7.01 -2.27 -11.43
C SER A 337 6.98 -1.82 -9.98
N HIS A 338 7.78 -2.48 -9.13
CA HIS A 338 7.99 -2.06 -7.74
C HIS A 338 8.36 -0.58 -7.56
N THR A 339 9.11 0.00 -8.50
CA THR A 339 9.38 1.45 -8.56
C THR A 339 8.09 2.30 -8.58
N ASP A 340 7.07 1.87 -9.32
CA ASP A 340 5.78 2.56 -9.41
C ASP A 340 5.01 2.43 -8.07
N TYR A 341 5.06 1.28 -7.41
CA TYR A 341 4.50 1.09 -6.05
C TYR A 341 5.19 1.98 -5.02
N ALA A 342 6.52 2.09 -5.08
CA ALA A 342 7.28 2.97 -4.20
C ALA A 342 6.91 4.46 -4.43
N THR A 343 6.61 4.83 -5.67
CA THR A 343 6.11 6.17 -6.00
C THR A 343 4.72 6.42 -5.44
N PHE A 344 3.80 5.46 -5.58
CA PHE A 344 2.47 5.52 -4.96
C PHE A 344 2.56 5.70 -3.43
N ALA A 345 3.49 4.98 -2.78
CA ALA A 345 3.74 5.10 -1.35
C ALA A 345 4.21 6.52 -0.95
N TRP A 346 5.16 7.11 -1.70
CA TRP A 346 5.61 8.48 -1.48
C TRP A 346 4.50 9.52 -1.68
N ARG A 347 3.66 9.36 -2.72
CA ARG A 347 2.50 10.25 -2.93
C ARG A 347 1.47 10.16 -1.81
N SER A 348 1.24 8.94 -1.30
CA SER A 348 0.41 8.74 -0.11
C SER A 348 1.01 9.45 1.10
N PHE A 349 2.33 9.37 1.30
CA PHE A 349 3.04 10.09 2.36
C PHE A 349 2.93 11.62 2.21
N PHE A 350 3.06 12.17 1.00
CA PHE A 350 2.92 13.60 0.75
C PHE A 350 1.52 14.10 1.11
N ALA A 351 0.49 13.39 0.67
CA ALA A 351 -0.90 13.75 0.93
C ALA A 351 -1.24 13.67 2.43
N LEU A 352 -0.85 12.58 3.08
CA LEU A 352 -1.15 12.34 4.50
C LEU A 352 -0.38 13.29 5.43
N ASN A 353 0.82 13.70 5.04
CA ASN A 353 1.63 14.66 5.78
C ASN A 353 1.46 16.11 5.31
N ASN A 354 0.43 16.41 4.49
CA ASN A 354 -0.07 17.77 4.36
C ASN A 354 -0.84 18.18 5.65
N THR A 355 -1.05 19.47 5.88
CA THR A 355 -1.86 19.93 7.00
C THR A 355 -3.34 19.59 6.80
N ALA A 356 -4.08 19.40 7.90
CA ALA A 356 -5.54 19.26 7.87
C ALA A 356 -6.22 20.63 7.65
N ALA A 357 -7.37 20.62 6.98
CA ALA A 357 -8.14 21.83 6.72
C ALA A 357 -8.74 22.40 8.01
N ALA A 358 -8.67 23.72 8.17
CA ALA A 358 -9.35 24.45 9.24
C ALA A 358 -10.81 24.81 8.84
N PRO A 359 -11.73 25.05 9.78
CA PRO A 359 -11.54 24.90 11.24
C PRO A 359 -11.60 23.43 11.68
N LEU A 360 -10.75 23.08 12.64
CA LEU A 360 -10.83 21.81 13.37
C LEU A 360 -11.71 21.97 14.61
N PRO A 361 -12.45 20.93 15.04
CA PRO A 361 -12.46 19.56 14.52
C PRO A 361 -13.39 19.33 13.31
N ALA A 362 -14.15 20.33 12.86
CA ALA A 362 -15.19 20.15 11.84
C ALA A 362 -14.65 19.54 10.52
N ASN A 363 -13.41 19.85 10.16
CA ASN A 363 -12.75 19.39 8.93
C ASN A 363 -11.66 18.33 9.17
N ARG A 364 -11.74 17.55 10.26
CA ARG A 364 -10.85 16.39 10.46
C ARG A 364 -10.90 15.46 9.24
N GLY A 365 -9.77 14.85 8.89
CA GLY A 365 -9.68 13.91 7.77
C GLY A 365 -9.81 14.56 6.39
N VAL A 366 -9.84 15.90 6.32
CA VAL A 366 -9.85 16.67 5.07
C VAL A 366 -8.51 17.41 4.93
N GLY A 367 -7.80 17.18 3.82
CA GLY A 367 -6.52 17.86 3.55
C GLY A 367 -6.70 19.37 3.32
N ASN A 368 -5.75 20.18 3.78
CA ASN A 368 -5.77 21.63 3.63
C ASN A 368 -5.50 22.03 2.17
N PRO A 369 -6.48 22.66 1.49
CA PRO A 369 -6.30 23.04 0.08
C PRO A 369 -5.31 24.19 -0.12
N ALA A 370 -4.95 24.93 0.93
CA ALA A 370 -4.01 26.04 0.87
C ALA A 370 -2.56 25.64 1.19
N SER A 371 -2.31 24.39 1.58
CA SER A 371 -1.01 23.89 2.03
C SER A 371 -0.47 22.82 1.08
N SER A 372 0.86 22.74 1.01
CA SER A 372 1.61 21.68 0.34
C SER A 372 2.33 20.78 1.35
N PHE A 373 2.93 19.69 0.85
CA PHE A 373 3.85 18.86 1.63
C PHE A 373 5.12 19.63 2.04
N ALA A 374 5.63 20.50 1.16
CA ALA A 374 6.76 21.36 1.49
C ALA A 374 6.45 22.28 2.69
N ASP A 375 5.25 22.87 2.74
CA ASP A 375 4.85 23.79 3.80
C ASP A 375 4.78 23.11 5.18
N SER A 376 4.26 21.88 5.24
CA SER A 376 4.10 21.15 6.50
C SER A 376 5.42 20.75 7.14
N GLY A 377 6.51 20.69 6.35
CA GLY A 377 7.83 20.28 6.83
C GLY A 377 8.74 21.42 7.28
N LYS A 378 8.35 22.69 7.08
CA LYS A 378 9.21 23.87 7.32
C LYS A 378 9.66 24.04 8.77
N VAL A 379 8.90 23.46 9.71
CA VAL A 379 9.18 23.50 11.15
C VAL A 379 8.85 22.14 11.76
N SER A 380 9.56 21.77 12.82
CA SER A 380 9.33 20.49 13.52
C SER A 380 7.90 20.32 14.01
N LYS A 381 7.35 21.36 14.65
CA LYS A 381 5.97 21.36 15.11
C LYS A 381 5.11 22.12 14.12
N SER A 382 4.37 21.39 13.29
CA SER A 382 3.48 22.00 12.30
C SER A 382 2.48 22.96 12.97
N PRO A 383 2.20 24.15 12.40
CA PRO A 383 1.23 25.10 12.96
C PRO A 383 -0.21 24.56 13.03
N SER A 384 -0.54 23.57 12.20
CA SER A 384 -1.80 22.84 12.19
C SER A 384 -1.50 21.34 12.18
N PRO A 385 -2.31 20.49 12.84
CA PRO A 385 -2.16 19.04 12.73
C PRO A 385 -2.08 18.57 11.27
N LEU A 386 -1.26 17.55 11.02
CA LEU A 386 -1.22 16.89 9.72
C LEU A 386 -2.51 16.11 9.47
N LEU A 387 -2.83 15.86 8.21
CA LEU A 387 -4.06 15.19 7.79
C LEU A 387 -4.24 13.86 8.53
N TRP A 388 -3.22 12.98 8.49
CA TRP A 388 -3.30 11.69 9.19
C TRP A 388 -3.41 11.83 10.71
N GLN A 389 -2.82 12.87 11.31
CA GLN A 389 -2.91 13.07 12.76
C GLN A 389 -4.38 13.29 13.17
N THR A 390 -5.19 13.91 12.30
CA THR A 390 -6.62 14.14 12.56
C THR A 390 -7.52 12.94 12.30
N PHE A 391 -6.99 11.80 11.84
CA PHE A 391 -7.74 10.55 11.73
C PHE A 391 -8.24 10.08 13.10
N ALA A 392 -9.23 9.20 13.12
CA ALA A 392 -9.77 8.67 14.38
C ALA A 392 -8.76 7.71 15.00
N HIS A 393 -8.39 7.94 16.25
CA HIS A 393 -7.62 6.98 17.03
C HIS A 393 -8.38 5.66 17.21
N ARG A 394 -7.68 4.54 17.43
CA ARG A 394 -8.31 3.21 17.61
C ARG A 394 -9.43 3.20 18.67
N THR A 395 -9.27 3.94 19.77
CA THR A 395 -10.31 4.08 20.82
C THR A 395 -11.43 5.04 20.44
N GLU A 396 -11.21 5.95 19.48
CA GLU A 396 -12.29 6.73 18.88
C GLU A 396 -13.08 5.86 17.89
N LEU A 397 -12.41 4.95 17.18
CA LEU A 397 -13.04 4.00 16.27
C LEU A 397 -13.90 2.98 17.04
N PHE A 398 -13.42 2.48 18.18
CA PHE A 398 -14.16 1.58 19.06
C PHE A 398 -14.13 2.08 20.51
N PRO A 399 -14.99 3.07 20.86
CA PRO A 399 -15.04 3.66 22.19
C PRO A 399 -15.70 2.73 23.22
N ALA A 400 -15.25 2.84 24.47
CA ALA A 400 -15.81 2.11 25.60
C ALA A 400 -17.10 2.75 26.14
N ILE A 401 -18.18 2.68 25.36
CA ILE A 401 -19.50 3.23 25.70
C ILE A 401 -20.59 2.15 25.60
N ASN A 402 -21.73 2.38 26.25
CA ASN A 402 -22.90 1.49 26.12
C ASN A 402 -23.32 1.35 24.65
N LYS A 403 -23.43 0.08 24.21
CA LYS A 403 -23.58 -0.42 22.83
C LYS A 403 -24.30 0.50 21.83
N ASN A 404 -23.63 0.82 20.73
CA ASN A 404 -24.23 0.42 19.44
C ASN A 404 -23.99 -1.10 19.27
N GLY A 405 -24.79 -1.82 18.49
CA GLY A 405 -24.77 -3.28 18.59
C GLY A 405 -23.45 -3.97 18.17
N ALA A 406 -22.50 -3.27 17.53
CA ALA A 406 -21.17 -3.79 17.16
C ALA A 406 -19.98 -3.15 17.92
N GLY A 407 -20.18 -2.07 18.67
CA GLY A 407 -19.13 -1.30 19.35
C GLY A 407 -18.48 -0.13 18.60
N GLY A 408 -18.94 0.20 17.38
CA GLY A 408 -18.39 1.32 16.60
C GLY A 408 -18.63 2.71 17.22
N PRO A 409 -18.15 3.79 16.58
CA PRO A 409 -18.29 5.13 17.12
C PRO A 409 -19.73 5.64 17.05
N THR A 410 -20.14 6.47 18.00
CA THR A 410 -21.48 7.11 18.02
C THR A 410 -21.45 8.59 17.67
N ARG A 411 -20.27 9.23 17.75
CA ARG A 411 -20.09 10.66 17.50
C ARG A 411 -19.82 10.90 16.00
N PRO A 412 -20.18 12.07 15.45
CA PRO A 412 -19.73 12.47 14.13
C PRO A 412 -18.20 12.49 14.06
N PHE A 413 -17.61 12.13 12.91
CA PHE A 413 -16.15 12.12 12.74
C PHE A 413 -15.50 13.48 13.06
N GLY A 414 -16.13 14.58 12.65
CA GLY A 414 -15.68 15.95 12.89
C GLY A 414 -15.86 16.46 14.34
N SER A 415 -15.84 15.55 15.32
CA SER A 415 -15.91 15.89 16.75
C SER A 415 -14.51 15.98 17.36
N ASP A 416 -14.40 16.66 18.50
CA ASP A 416 -13.15 16.68 19.30
C ASP A 416 -12.72 15.26 19.69
N PRO A 417 -11.41 14.97 19.74
CA PRO A 417 -10.91 13.66 20.14
C PRO A 417 -11.40 13.27 21.54
N GLN A 418 -11.72 11.98 21.70
CA GLN A 418 -12.05 11.37 22.98
C GLN A 418 -11.42 9.98 23.09
N TYR A 419 -10.77 9.72 24.22
CA TYR A 419 -10.07 8.47 24.46
C TYR A 419 -10.72 7.79 25.66
N SER A 420 -11.46 6.71 25.40
CA SER A 420 -12.14 5.92 26.42
C SER A 420 -11.72 4.45 26.36
N TYR A 421 -11.74 3.83 27.53
CA TYR A 421 -11.33 2.45 27.75
C TYR A 421 -12.36 1.73 28.63
N ILE A 422 -12.41 0.40 28.59
CA ILE A 422 -13.41 -0.36 29.35
C ILE A 422 -13.35 -0.03 30.85
N GLU A 423 -12.16 0.02 31.44
CA GLU A 423 -11.99 0.39 32.85
C GLU A 423 -12.02 1.91 33.09
N PHE A 424 -11.87 2.71 32.02
CA PHE A 424 -11.83 4.17 32.06
C PHE A 424 -12.76 4.78 30.99
N PRO A 425 -14.09 4.63 31.12
CA PRO A 425 -15.05 5.01 30.08
C PRO A 425 -15.11 6.52 29.83
N GLN A 426 -14.61 7.34 30.76
CA GLN A 426 -14.47 8.79 30.64
C GLN A 426 -13.03 9.25 30.35
N GLY A 427 -12.14 8.30 30.00
CA GLY A 427 -10.70 8.51 29.95
C GLY A 427 -10.02 8.29 31.31
N ALA A 428 -8.72 8.03 31.26
CA ALA A 428 -7.90 7.91 32.46
C ALA A 428 -7.82 9.25 33.23
N PRO A 429 -7.49 9.25 34.52
CA PRO A 429 -7.20 10.47 35.26
C PRO A 429 -6.15 11.34 34.56
N LEU A 430 -6.44 12.64 34.39
CA LEU A 430 -5.49 13.61 33.82
C LEU A 430 -4.51 14.11 34.89
N ALA A 431 -3.24 14.22 34.54
CA ALA A 431 -2.27 14.98 35.31
C ALA A 431 -2.65 16.47 35.35
N SER A 432 -2.10 17.21 36.32
CA SER A 432 -2.34 18.65 36.43
C SER A 432 -1.94 19.37 35.13
N GLY A 433 -2.87 20.15 34.57
CA GLY A 433 -2.67 20.89 33.32
C GLY A 433 -2.79 20.06 32.03
N ALA A 434 -3.01 18.74 32.13
CA ALA A 434 -3.20 17.91 30.95
C ALA A 434 -4.64 17.97 30.40
N THR A 435 -4.79 17.64 29.11
CA THR A 435 -6.04 17.61 28.37
C THR A 435 -6.05 16.48 27.33
N TYR A 436 -7.25 16.02 26.98
CA TYR A 436 -7.49 15.09 25.87
C TYR A 436 -7.72 15.79 24.53
N ALA A 437 -7.61 17.13 24.45
CA ALA A 437 -7.80 17.90 23.23
C ALA A 437 -6.66 17.77 22.20
N HIS A 438 -5.72 16.84 22.39
CA HIS A 438 -4.65 16.54 21.44
C HIS A 438 -5.08 15.40 20.53
N TYR A 439 -4.69 15.45 19.26
CA TYR A 439 -5.07 14.43 18.28
C TYR A 439 -4.27 13.14 18.37
N ASN A 440 -3.05 13.19 18.93
CA ASN A 440 -2.14 12.05 19.03
C ASN A 440 -2.21 11.46 20.44
N ASN A 441 -2.51 10.16 20.52
CA ASN A 441 -2.73 9.44 21.77
C ASN A 441 -1.90 8.16 21.78
N LEU A 442 -0.80 8.17 22.52
CA LEU A 442 0.17 7.09 22.53
C LEU A 442 -0.19 6.12 23.66
N ASP A 443 -1.16 5.25 23.38
CA ASP A 443 -1.71 4.29 24.34
C ASP A 443 -1.19 2.86 24.16
N GLU A 444 -0.18 2.69 23.31
CA GLU A 444 0.59 1.46 23.11
C GLU A 444 2.05 1.74 23.52
N ALA A 445 2.54 1.07 24.56
CA ALA A 445 3.94 1.15 25.00
C ALA A 445 4.74 -0.07 24.54
N THR A 446 4.08 -1.02 23.89
CA THR A 446 4.67 -2.23 23.33
C THR A 446 4.21 -2.50 21.92
N GLN A 447 5.05 -3.20 21.18
CA GLN A 447 4.73 -3.70 19.86
C GLN A 447 3.83 -4.93 20.00
N ILE A 448 2.51 -4.73 20.01
CA ILE A 448 1.47 -5.77 20.16
C ILE A 448 1.69 -6.70 21.38
N GLY A 449 2.31 -6.17 22.45
CA GLY A 449 2.72 -6.95 23.63
C GLY A 449 3.84 -7.97 23.41
N GLN A 450 4.48 -7.99 22.24
CA GLN A 450 5.62 -8.85 21.94
C GLN A 450 6.94 -8.31 22.53
N ASN A 451 7.17 -7.01 22.44
CA ASN A 451 8.38 -6.37 22.96
C ASN A 451 8.16 -4.90 23.33
N ALA A 452 9.10 -4.34 24.09
CA ALA A 452 9.24 -2.91 24.32
C ALA A 452 10.59 -2.43 23.75
N ILE A 453 10.62 -1.29 23.08
CA ILE A 453 11.79 -0.78 22.33
C ILE A 453 12.27 0.53 22.94
N PHE A 454 13.58 0.68 23.06
CA PHE A 454 14.23 1.78 23.77
C PHE A 454 15.43 2.32 23.01
N PHE A 455 15.57 3.64 23.03
CA PHE A 455 16.82 4.33 22.74
C PHE A 455 17.58 4.59 24.03
N PRO A 456 18.85 4.18 24.11
CA PRO A 456 19.76 4.64 25.15
C PRO A 456 19.80 6.16 25.24
N VAL A 457 19.66 6.71 26.46
CA VAL A 457 19.90 8.16 26.67
C VAL A 457 21.41 8.48 26.56
N ASN A 458 22.26 7.50 26.87
CA ASN A 458 23.71 7.54 26.71
C ASN A 458 24.16 6.53 25.64
N PRO A 459 23.89 6.81 24.35
CA PRO A 459 24.17 5.87 23.28
C PRO A 459 25.68 5.55 23.15
N PRO A 460 26.04 4.32 22.76
CA PRO A 460 25.15 3.24 22.32
C PRO A 460 24.73 2.27 23.44
N TYR A 461 24.94 2.61 24.72
CA TYR A 461 24.86 1.64 25.82
C TYR A 461 23.52 1.70 26.55
N PRO A 462 22.76 0.58 26.63
CA PRO A 462 21.56 0.51 27.45
C PRO A 462 21.83 0.95 28.89
N ALA A 463 20.93 1.73 29.46
CA ALA A 463 21.06 2.26 30.80
C ALA A 463 21.16 1.16 31.86
N LYS A 464 21.93 1.44 32.91
CA LYS A 464 22.12 0.57 34.06
C LYS A 464 21.76 1.27 35.37
N THR A 465 21.60 0.48 36.43
CA THR A 465 21.43 0.99 37.79
C THR A 465 22.72 1.62 38.33
N LYS A 466 23.88 1.14 37.86
CA LYS A 466 25.23 1.66 38.15
C LYS A 466 26.07 1.68 36.86
N ASP A 467 26.97 2.64 36.74
CA ASP A 467 27.85 2.84 35.57
C ASP A 467 29.06 1.88 35.55
N ASP A 468 28.84 0.61 35.90
CA ASP A 468 29.87 -0.43 35.93
C ASP A 468 29.31 -1.81 35.48
N PRO A 469 30.16 -2.82 35.18
CA PRO A 469 29.71 -4.13 34.69
C PRO A 469 28.78 -4.91 35.65
N THR A 470 28.78 -4.58 36.94
CA THR A 470 27.94 -5.21 37.97
C THR A 470 26.52 -4.63 38.02
N GLY A 471 26.31 -3.42 37.46
CA GLY A 471 24.99 -2.79 37.38
C GLY A 471 23.98 -3.61 36.56
N ASP A 472 22.78 -3.74 37.09
CA ASP A 472 21.62 -4.30 36.40
C ASP A 472 21.14 -3.34 35.31
N TYR A 473 20.59 -3.87 34.21
CA TYR A 473 19.96 -3.04 33.19
C TYR A 473 18.72 -2.36 33.75
N ALA A 474 18.51 -1.10 33.33
CA ALA A 474 17.38 -0.28 33.76
C ALA A 474 16.71 0.40 32.55
N PRO A 475 16.00 -0.36 31.68
CA PRO A 475 15.36 0.21 30.49
C PRO A 475 14.39 1.36 30.76
N SER A 476 13.81 1.42 31.97
CA SER A 476 12.95 2.52 32.42
C SER A 476 13.68 3.87 32.53
N LYS A 477 15.02 3.89 32.52
CA LYS A 477 15.84 5.11 32.43
C LYS A 477 16.15 5.53 31.00
N ASP A 478 15.85 4.68 30.02
CA ASP A 478 16.05 4.95 28.60
C ASP A 478 14.77 5.45 27.92
N SER A 479 14.90 6.01 26.72
CA SER A 479 13.79 6.60 25.99
C SER A 479 12.98 5.52 25.28
N GLN A 480 11.79 5.23 25.79
CA GLN A 480 10.89 4.23 25.19
C GLN A 480 10.20 4.76 23.94
N ILE A 481 10.02 3.87 22.95
CA ILE A 481 9.16 4.11 21.79
C ILE A 481 7.72 3.77 22.15
N LEU A 482 6.80 4.69 21.83
CA LEU A 482 5.37 4.50 22.00
C LEU A 482 4.66 4.55 20.65
N PHE A 483 3.48 3.94 20.57
CA PHE A 483 2.73 3.79 19.34
C PHE A 483 1.31 4.32 19.45
N GLU A 484 0.74 4.62 18.30
CA GLU A 484 -0.68 4.83 18.12
C GLU A 484 -1.13 4.24 16.79
N ALA A 485 -2.41 3.87 16.70
CA ALA A 485 -3.03 3.42 15.47
C ALA A 485 -4.30 4.24 15.19
N LYS A 486 -4.49 4.59 13.91
CA LYS A 486 -5.55 5.49 13.45
C LYS A 486 -6.22 4.99 12.18
N ALA A 487 -7.49 5.34 12.04
CA ALA A 487 -8.31 5.00 10.89
C ALA A 487 -8.93 6.26 10.28
N ASN A 488 -8.92 6.33 8.95
CA ASN A 488 -9.48 7.46 8.21
C ASN A 488 -11.03 7.52 8.28
N PRO A 489 -11.66 8.60 7.78
CA PRO A 489 -13.12 8.73 7.79
C PRO A 489 -13.87 7.57 7.14
N VAL A 490 -13.27 6.94 6.12
CA VAL A 490 -13.87 5.83 5.37
C VAL A 490 -14.10 4.61 6.29
N ILE A 491 -13.08 4.21 7.05
CA ILE A 491 -13.18 3.13 8.03
C ILE A 491 -14.07 3.53 9.22
N TYR A 492 -13.98 4.78 9.68
CA TYR A 492 -14.82 5.27 10.77
C TYR A 492 -16.31 5.18 10.44
N GLU A 493 -16.70 5.61 9.24
CA GLU A 493 -18.08 5.52 8.76
C GLU A 493 -18.53 4.09 8.51
N TYR A 494 -17.63 3.20 8.10
CA TYR A 494 -17.91 1.76 8.05
C TYR A 494 -18.21 1.22 9.45
N ALA A 495 -17.32 1.45 10.43
CA ALA A 495 -17.50 1.00 11.81
C ALA A 495 -18.76 1.58 12.46
N ARG A 496 -19.10 2.85 12.18
CA ARG A 496 -20.31 3.53 12.69
C ARG A 496 -21.60 2.85 12.24
N LYS A 497 -21.60 2.27 11.04
CA LYS A 497 -22.78 1.61 10.44
C LYS A 497 -22.96 0.17 10.91
N LEU A 498 -21.97 -0.41 11.60
CA LEU A 498 -22.10 -1.77 12.10
C LEU A 498 -23.15 -1.84 13.23
N THR A 499 -24.20 -2.62 12.98
CA THR A 499 -25.27 -2.88 13.97
C THR A 499 -25.01 -4.13 14.82
N SER A 500 -24.11 -5.00 14.38
CA SER A 500 -23.59 -6.16 15.10
C SER A 500 -22.20 -6.51 14.55
N TYR A 501 -21.43 -7.32 15.29
CA TYR A 501 -20.25 -7.95 14.69
C TYR A 501 -20.72 -8.78 13.48
N PRO A 502 -20.14 -8.60 12.28
CA PRO A 502 -20.54 -9.39 11.13
C PRO A 502 -20.28 -10.89 11.39
N ASP A 503 -21.28 -11.75 11.15
CA ASP A 503 -21.07 -13.21 11.17
C ASP A 503 -20.14 -13.67 10.03
N THR A 504 -19.97 -12.80 9.03
CA THR A 504 -19.03 -12.90 7.91
C THR A 504 -17.76 -12.09 8.15
N ASN A 505 -16.84 -12.07 7.20
CA ASN A 505 -15.65 -11.24 7.33
C ASN A 505 -15.96 -9.76 7.16
N ILE A 506 -15.17 -8.93 7.82
CA ILE A 506 -15.09 -7.50 7.55
C ILE A 506 -14.45 -7.30 6.18
N VAL A 507 -15.15 -6.55 5.33
CA VAL A 507 -14.68 -6.09 4.03
C VAL A 507 -14.68 -4.58 4.10
N LEU A 508 -13.49 -3.99 4.25
CA LEU A 508 -13.38 -2.54 4.29
C LEU A 508 -13.66 -1.95 2.91
N PRO A 509 -14.34 -0.80 2.83
CA PRO A 509 -14.58 -0.11 1.56
C PRO A 509 -13.27 0.40 0.93
N ASP A 510 -13.28 0.63 -0.38
CA ASP A 510 -12.15 1.26 -1.07
C ASP A 510 -11.88 2.68 -0.52
N GLY A 511 -10.62 3.10 -0.54
CA GLY A 511 -10.17 4.32 0.13
C GLY A 511 -10.02 4.17 1.65
N ALA A 512 -10.17 2.97 2.20
CA ALA A 512 -9.83 2.68 3.59
C ALA A 512 -8.33 2.87 3.82
N VAL A 513 -7.98 3.69 4.82
CA VAL A 513 -6.58 3.95 5.22
C VAL A 513 -6.43 3.78 6.72
N GLU A 514 -5.46 2.96 7.10
CA GLU A 514 -4.96 2.85 8.46
C GLU A 514 -3.54 3.39 8.55
N VAL A 515 -3.24 3.99 9.69
CA VAL A 515 -1.91 4.49 10.01
C VAL A 515 -1.48 3.95 11.36
N LYS A 516 -0.26 3.41 11.43
CA LYS A 516 0.42 3.12 12.70
C LYS A 516 1.67 3.99 12.79
N ALA A 517 1.80 4.75 13.86
CA ALA A 517 2.92 5.66 14.06
C ALA A 517 3.73 5.24 15.29
N ALA A 518 5.05 5.40 15.22
CA ALA A 518 5.95 5.24 16.37
C ALA A 518 6.60 6.57 16.71
N TRP A 519 6.74 6.80 18.01
CA TRP A 519 7.12 8.09 18.57
C TRP A 519 8.19 7.92 19.65
N ARG A 520 9.18 8.81 19.63
CA ARG A 520 10.22 8.92 20.67
C ARG A 520 10.03 10.21 21.44
N LYS A 521 10.24 10.19 22.76
CA LYS A 521 10.14 11.39 23.59
C LYS A 521 11.15 12.46 23.14
N LEU A 522 10.67 13.69 22.88
CA LEU A 522 11.52 14.75 22.31
C LEU A 522 12.65 15.17 23.25
N ALA A 523 12.36 15.23 24.56
CA ALA A 523 13.33 15.64 25.58
C ALA A 523 14.55 14.71 25.67
N ASP A 524 14.42 13.47 25.19
CA ASP A 524 15.49 12.47 25.21
C ASP A 524 16.29 12.45 23.90
N ILE A 525 16.00 13.37 22.97
CA ILE A 525 16.77 13.60 21.74
C ILE A 525 17.71 14.79 22.01
N PRO A 526 19.01 14.69 21.68
CA PRO A 526 19.94 15.81 21.80
C PRO A 526 19.39 17.06 21.12
N VAL A 527 19.43 18.21 21.82
CA VAL A 527 18.85 19.48 21.35
C VAL A 527 19.24 19.84 19.90
N PRO A 528 20.51 19.67 19.44
CA PRO A 528 20.88 19.95 18.05
C PRO A 528 20.13 19.11 17.01
N ASN A 529 19.64 17.93 17.39
CA ASN A 529 19.01 16.98 16.48
C ASN A 529 17.48 17.09 16.50
N GLN A 530 16.89 17.74 17.51
CA GLN A 530 15.44 17.87 17.66
C GLN A 530 14.75 18.50 16.44
N SER A 531 15.42 19.45 15.76
CA SER A 531 14.87 20.13 14.59
C SER A 531 14.74 19.23 13.35
N ARG A 532 15.29 18.02 13.36
CA ARG A 532 15.22 17.06 12.24
C ARG A 532 13.90 16.30 12.20
N TYR A 533 13.18 16.26 13.31
CA TYR A 533 11.97 15.45 13.48
C TYR A 533 10.71 16.29 13.33
N LEU A 534 9.66 15.68 12.77
CA LEU A 534 8.29 16.13 13.01
C LEU A 534 7.95 15.86 14.48
N THR A 535 7.38 16.86 15.17
CA THR A 535 6.98 16.76 16.58
C THR A 535 5.51 17.09 16.79
N ALA A 536 4.93 16.49 17.83
CA ALA A 536 3.57 16.76 18.27
C ALA A 536 3.50 16.74 19.79
N THR A 537 2.59 17.54 20.36
CA THR A 537 2.16 17.33 21.74
C THR A 537 1.15 16.19 21.74
N VAL A 538 1.44 15.15 22.50
CA VAL A 538 0.72 13.89 22.52
C VAL A 538 0.13 13.62 23.90
N VAL A 539 -0.86 12.74 23.99
CA VAL A 539 -1.29 12.11 25.25
C VAL A 539 -0.43 10.87 25.50
N THR A 540 0.18 10.75 26.68
CA THR A 540 0.90 9.55 27.15
C THR A 540 0.38 9.12 28.51
N TYR A 541 0.68 7.88 28.94
CA TYR A 541 0.18 7.34 30.19
C TYR A 541 1.32 6.88 31.10
N ARG A 542 1.26 7.21 32.40
CA ARG A 542 2.22 6.77 33.41
C ARG A 542 1.51 6.11 34.60
N GLY A 543 2.28 5.48 35.48
CA GLY A 543 1.75 4.72 36.61
C GLY A 543 1.73 3.24 36.29
N THR A 544 0.67 2.55 36.70
CA THR A 544 0.42 1.15 36.31
C THR A 544 -0.75 1.11 35.35
N ASP A 545 -0.87 0.05 34.55
CA ASP A 545 -2.01 -0.11 33.62
C ASP A 545 -3.37 -0.16 34.36
N ALA A 546 -3.38 -0.51 35.64
CA ALA A 546 -4.57 -0.50 36.50
C ALA A 546 -4.86 0.88 37.14
N GLN A 547 -3.86 1.76 37.23
CA GLN A 547 -3.99 3.12 37.74
C GLN A 547 -3.22 4.09 36.84
N PRO A 548 -3.59 4.19 35.55
CA PRO A 548 -2.91 5.06 34.60
C PRO A 548 -3.24 6.52 34.89
N VAL A 549 -2.28 7.40 34.66
CA VAL A 549 -2.48 8.85 34.66
C VAL A 549 -2.02 9.39 33.31
N ALA A 550 -2.88 10.15 32.64
CA ALA A 550 -2.61 10.75 31.34
C ALA A 550 -1.84 12.07 31.46
N TYR A 551 -0.78 12.23 30.67
CA TYR A 551 0.08 13.41 30.59
C TYR A 551 0.07 13.97 29.17
N ASN A 552 0.43 15.24 29.03
CA ASN A 552 0.77 15.82 27.72
C ASN A 552 2.27 16.10 27.65
N GLU A 553 2.91 15.59 26.60
CA GLU A 553 4.35 15.71 26.38
C GLU A 553 4.65 15.90 24.89
N ASP A 554 5.79 16.48 24.55
CA ASP A 554 6.23 16.57 23.16
C ASP A 554 7.01 15.30 22.75
N TYR A 555 6.60 14.70 21.64
CA TYR A 555 7.22 13.51 21.06
C TYR A 555 7.59 13.77 19.59
N ALA A 556 8.61 13.06 19.11
CA ALA A 556 9.14 13.08 17.75
C ALA A 556 8.72 11.83 16.98
N LEU A 557 8.20 12.01 15.77
CA LEU A 557 7.79 10.91 14.89
C LEU A 557 9.05 10.19 14.38
N VAL A 558 9.15 8.89 14.63
CA VAL A 558 10.30 8.07 14.18
C VAL A 558 9.94 7.04 13.12
N ALA A 559 8.65 6.70 12.97
CA ALA A 559 8.16 5.84 11.89
C ALA A 559 6.66 6.02 11.63
N LEU A 560 6.26 5.70 10.39
CA LEU A 560 4.88 5.77 9.93
C LEU A 560 4.57 4.61 8.97
N HIS A 561 3.61 3.77 9.33
CA HIS A 561 2.99 2.77 8.45
C HIS A 561 1.74 3.38 7.82
N ILE A 562 1.56 3.15 6.53
CA ILE A 562 0.38 3.51 5.76
C ILE A 562 -0.15 2.23 5.12
N ILE A 563 -1.38 1.85 5.48
CA ILE A 563 -2.05 0.65 5.00
C ILE A 563 -3.28 1.10 4.23
N HIS A 564 -3.29 0.89 2.92
CA HIS A 564 -4.23 1.55 2.02
C HIS A 564 -4.92 0.56 1.09
N LYS A 565 -6.24 0.46 1.19
CA LYS A 565 -7.06 -0.33 0.27
C LYS A 565 -7.51 0.52 -0.92
N THR A 566 -7.19 0.07 -2.12
CA THR A 566 -7.69 0.66 -3.37
C THR A 566 -8.47 -0.37 -4.19
N PRO A 567 -9.33 0.06 -5.13
CA PRO A 567 -10.14 -0.86 -5.91
C PRO A 567 -9.35 -1.95 -6.63
N ASN A 568 -8.20 -1.63 -7.23
CA ASN A 568 -7.36 -2.64 -7.92
C ASN A 568 -6.44 -3.45 -6.99
N TYR A 569 -6.31 -3.05 -5.72
CA TYR A 569 -5.45 -3.71 -4.72
C TYR A 569 -6.26 -4.09 -3.46
N PRO A 570 -7.17 -5.08 -3.56
CA PRO A 570 -8.05 -5.48 -2.46
C PRO A 570 -7.32 -6.17 -1.30
N THR A 571 -6.07 -6.59 -1.50
CA THR A 571 -5.16 -7.09 -0.45
C THR A 571 -4.38 -5.99 0.25
N PHE A 572 -4.73 -4.73 -0.02
CA PHE A 572 -4.13 -3.51 0.53
C PHE A 572 -2.68 -3.31 0.07
N ILE A 573 -2.28 -2.05 0.01
CA ILE A 573 -0.91 -1.62 -0.21
C ILE A 573 -0.35 -1.19 1.16
N PHE A 574 0.72 -1.84 1.58
CA PHE A 574 1.42 -1.55 2.84
C PHE A 574 2.68 -0.78 2.50
N ALA A 575 2.82 0.43 3.04
CA ALA A 575 4.01 1.24 2.91
C ALA A 575 4.53 1.65 4.28
N THR A 576 5.84 1.61 4.49
CA THR A 576 6.42 2.02 5.78
C THR A 576 7.58 2.98 5.64
N PHE A 577 7.57 4.02 6.47
CA PHE A 577 8.55 5.10 6.48
C PHE A 577 9.28 5.13 7.81
N GLU A 578 10.57 5.41 7.77
CA GLU A 578 11.44 5.55 8.94
C GLU A 578 12.18 6.88 8.92
N HIS A 579 12.46 7.40 10.11
CA HIS A 579 13.44 8.45 10.29
C HIS A 579 14.87 7.91 10.09
N GLU A 580 15.75 8.70 9.47
CA GLU A 580 17.13 8.28 9.17
C GLU A 580 17.97 8.01 10.43
N ASP A 581 17.61 8.66 11.55
CA ASP A 581 18.24 8.47 12.86
C ASP A 581 17.75 7.24 13.65
N ALA A 582 17.18 6.22 13.00
CA ALA A 582 16.73 5.00 13.66
C ALA A 582 17.90 4.21 14.28
N LEU A 583 18.85 3.75 13.47
CA LEU A 583 20.02 2.97 13.92
C LEU A 583 21.30 3.77 14.07
N THR A 584 21.42 4.87 13.33
CA THR A 584 22.61 5.71 13.32
C THR A 584 22.21 7.17 13.35
N SER A 585 22.80 7.97 14.24
CA SER A 585 22.64 9.41 14.26
C SER A 585 24.02 10.07 14.22
N ASP A 586 24.21 11.00 13.29
CA ASP A 586 25.49 11.69 13.05
C ASP A 586 26.67 10.71 12.85
N GLY A 587 26.41 9.61 12.14
CA GLY A 587 27.38 8.55 11.85
C GLY A 587 27.71 7.63 13.04
N LYS A 588 27.06 7.80 14.20
CA LYS A 588 27.26 6.97 15.40
C LYS A 588 26.06 6.06 15.64
N PRO A 589 26.25 4.83 16.14
CA PRO A 589 25.14 3.95 16.50
C PRO A 589 24.26 4.59 17.59
N THR A 590 22.94 4.51 17.42
CA THR A 590 21.98 4.96 18.42
C THR A 590 21.90 4.00 19.62
N GLY A 591 22.36 2.76 19.44
CA GLY A 591 22.24 1.71 20.45
C GLY A 591 20.80 1.21 20.65
N LEU A 592 19.90 1.48 19.69
CA LEU A 592 18.51 1.04 19.72
C LEU A 592 18.42 -0.45 20.07
N TYR A 593 17.62 -0.77 21.08
CA TYR A 593 17.46 -2.13 21.57
C TYR A 593 16.01 -2.40 21.99
N TYR A 594 15.66 -3.67 22.14
CA TYR A 594 14.37 -4.08 22.66
C TYR A 594 14.50 -5.11 23.79
N ILE A 595 13.45 -5.21 24.59
CA ILE A 595 13.22 -6.29 25.54
C ILE A 595 12.05 -7.12 25.01
N ALA A 596 12.32 -8.38 24.69
CA ALA A 596 11.31 -9.33 24.24
C ALA A 596 10.50 -9.87 25.42
N ASN A 597 9.20 -10.10 25.20
CA ASN A 597 8.32 -10.80 26.13
C ASN A 597 8.33 -12.32 25.94
N TYR A 598 9.44 -12.84 25.45
CA TYR A 598 9.69 -14.27 25.25
C TYR A 598 11.21 -14.51 25.40
N ASN A 599 11.59 -15.69 25.87
CA ASN A 599 12.99 -16.07 26.07
C ASN A 599 13.38 -17.33 25.28
N LYS A 600 12.43 -17.91 24.54
CA LYS A 600 12.63 -19.00 23.60
C LYS A 600 11.84 -18.77 22.32
N ILE A 601 12.24 -19.45 21.25
CA ILE A 601 11.48 -19.50 20.00
C ILE A 601 11.33 -20.92 19.49
N ASP A 602 10.13 -21.29 19.06
CA ASP A 602 9.89 -22.55 18.36
C ASP A 602 9.53 -22.28 16.89
N TYR A 603 9.94 -23.19 16.01
CA TYR A 603 9.64 -23.15 14.57
C TYR A 603 9.05 -24.48 14.12
N PRO A 604 7.77 -24.74 14.45
CA PRO A 604 7.11 -25.94 13.97
C PRO A 604 7.09 -25.93 12.44
N SER A 605 7.33 -27.09 11.84
CA SER A 605 7.22 -27.29 10.40
C SER A 605 6.52 -28.61 10.11
N SER A 606 5.70 -28.60 9.07
CA SER A 606 5.10 -29.81 8.51
C SER A 606 6.13 -30.73 7.81
N SER A 607 7.34 -30.24 7.55
CA SER A 607 8.41 -30.96 6.87
C SER A 607 9.51 -31.42 7.84
N ALA A 608 9.71 -32.74 7.93
CA ALA A 608 10.78 -33.33 8.74
C ALA A 608 12.21 -33.01 8.23
N VAL A 609 12.34 -32.40 7.05
CA VAL A 609 13.62 -32.04 6.42
C VAL A 609 13.93 -30.54 6.54
N ALA A 610 13.07 -29.77 7.22
CA ALA A 610 13.30 -28.33 7.40
C ALA A 610 14.60 -28.07 8.20
N PRO A 611 15.43 -27.10 7.78
CA PRO A 611 16.66 -26.76 8.50
C PRO A 611 16.33 -26.26 9.92
N ASN A 612 17.11 -26.73 10.91
CA ASN A 612 17.04 -26.28 12.30
C ASN A 612 18.42 -25.73 12.75
N PRO A 613 18.53 -24.42 13.04
CA PRO A 613 17.48 -23.42 12.98
C PRO A 613 17.09 -23.05 11.52
N PRO A 614 15.88 -22.51 11.30
CA PRO A 614 15.43 -22.12 9.97
C PRO A 614 16.21 -20.91 9.44
N VAL A 615 16.08 -20.67 8.14
CA VAL A 615 16.69 -19.53 7.45
C VAL A 615 15.62 -18.62 6.86
N ALA A 616 15.90 -17.32 6.80
CA ALA A 616 15.19 -16.35 5.97
C ALA A 616 16.06 -16.04 4.75
N THR A 617 15.47 -16.09 3.55
CA THR A 617 16.15 -15.73 2.29
C THR A 617 15.43 -14.56 1.67
N PHE A 618 16.14 -13.52 1.26
CA PHE A 618 15.52 -12.31 0.69
C PHE A 618 16.42 -11.63 -0.32
N SER A 619 15.85 -10.80 -1.18
CA SER A 619 16.59 -10.03 -2.19
C SER A 619 16.58 -8.55 -1.84
N ASP A 620 17.73 -7.88 -1.97
CA ASP A 620 17.79 -6.42 -2.01
C ASP A 620 17.65 -5.86 -3.44
N GLY A 621 17.33 -6.73 -4.41
CA GLY A 621 17.23 -6.40 -5.83
C GLY A 621 18.56 -6.46 -6.59
N ASN A 622 19.70 -6.53 -5.89
CA ASN A 622 21.01 -6.75 -6.49
C ASN A 622 21.53 -8.17 -6.20
N THR A 623 21.31 -8.66 -4.99
CA THR A 623 21.81 -9.94 -4.49
C THR A 623 20.80 -10.61 -3.55
N THR A 624 20.89 -11.93 -3.46
CA THR A 624 20.12 -12.72 -2.49
C THR A 624 20.93 -12.88 -1.20
N HIS A 625 20.29 -12.56 -0.09
CA HIS A 625 20.82 -12.68 1.27
C HIS A 625 20.16 -13.84 2.00
N THR A 626 20.91 -14.48 2.90
CA THR A 626 20.38 -15.52 3.79
C THR A 626 20.77 -15.21 5.22
N VAL A 627 19.79 -15.23 6.11
CA VAL A 627 19.99 -15.05 7.56
C VAL A 627 19.50 -16.28 8.29
N THR A 628 20.39 -16.90 9.05
CA THR A 628 20.06 -17.98 9.99
C THR A 628 19.29 -17.40 11.16
N LEU A 629 18.09 -17.91 11.42
CA LEU A 629 17.28 -17.47 12.54
C LEU A 629 17.79 -18.10 13.85
N PRO A 630 17.48 -17.52 15.02
CA PRO A 630 17.96 -18.03 16.30
C PRO A 630 17.46 -19.45 16.58
N ARG A 631 18.24 -20.22 17.36
CA ARG A 631 17.83 -21.53 17.90
C ARG A 631 16.81 -21.37 19.03
N GLU A 632 16.24 -22.47 19.47
CA GLU A 632 15.19 -22.50 20.49
C GLU A 632 15.52 -21.75 21.79
N ASP A 633 16.75 -21.88 22.31
CA ASP A 633 17.25 -21.15 23.49
C ASP A 633 18.26 -20.07 23.08
N PHE A 634 17.77 -18.95 22.54
CA PHE A 634 18.62 -17.84 22.06
C PHE A 634 19.25 -17.03 23.21
N VAL A 635 18.67 -17.10 24.42
CA VAL A 635 19.13 -16.37 25.61
C VAL A 635 20.46 -16.91 26.15
N LYS A 636 20.76 -18.19 25.94
CA LYS A 636 22.02 -18.82 26.38
C LYS A 636 23.09 -18.90 25.29
N SER A 637 22.80 -18.44 24.09
CA SER A 637 23.73 -18.53 22.97
C SER A 637 24.85 -17.50 23.09
N SER A 638 26.01 -17.80 22.51
CA SER A 638 27.27 -17.04 22.52
C SER A 638 27.21 -15.67 21.81
N VAL A 639 26.07 -14.99 21.84
CA VAL A 639 25.86 -13.68 21.22
C VAL A 639 26.51 -12.59 22.06
N ASN A 640 27.16 -11.63 21.40
CA ASN A 640 27.76 -10.46 22.01
C ASN A 640 27.04 -9.21 21.52
N PRO A 641 26.41 -8.40 22.39
CA PRO A 641 26.32 -8.57 23.84
C PRO A 641 25.44 -9.76 24.25
N GLN A 642 25.70 -10.28 25.45
CA GLN A 642 24.93 -11.39 26.02
C GLN A 642 23.49 -10.95 26.35
N ILE A 643 22.53 -11.83 26.08
CA ILE A 643 21.10 -11.65 26.36
C ILE A 643 20.78 -12.28 27.72
N TYR A 644 19.98 -11.61 28.55
CA TYR A 644 19.62 -12.06 29.90
C TYR A 644 18.11 -12.31 30.03
N SER A 645 17.74 -13.26 30.90
CA SER A 645 16.35 -13.54 31.34
C SER A 645 16.38 -13.90 32.83
N GLY A 646 15.46 -13.35 33.62
CA GLY A 646 15.39 -13.55 35.09
C GLY A 646 16.60 -13.03 35.88
N THR A 647 17.53 -12.33 35.23
CA THR A 647 18.80 -11.86 35.79
C THR A 647 19.17 -10.49 35.22
N LYS A 648 20.10 -9.79 35.87
CA LYS A 648 20.63 -8.49 35.40
C LYS A 648 19.55 -7.41 35.18
N GLY A 649 18.51 -7.41 36.00
CA GLY A 649 17.39 -6.46 35.91
C GLY A 649 16.34 -6.82 34.84
N ILE A 650 16.48 -7.94 34.15
CA ILE A 650 15.49 -8.44 33.19
C ILE A 650 14.58 -9.46 33.89
N PRO A 651 13.24 -9.28 33.86
CA PRO A 651 12.29 -10.23 34.42
C PRO A 651 12.43 -11.65 33.84
N GLU A 652 12.07 -12.66 34.64
CA GLU A 652 12.00 -14.05 34.17
C GLU A 652 10.93 -14.17 33.06
N GLY A 653 11.20 -14.94 32.00
CA GLY A 653 10.31 -15.04 30.83
C GLY A 653 10.51 -13.95 29.77
N GLN A 654 11.09 -12.80 30.14
CA GLN A 654 11.54 -11.77 29.19
C GLN A 654 13.00 -12.00 28.77
N ALA A 655 13.41 -11.41 27.66
CA ALA A 655 14.79 -11.47 27.17
C ALA A 655 15.32 -10.12 26.67
N GLY A 656 16.51 -9.73 27.12
CA GLY A 656 17.22 -8.57 26.61
C GLY A 656 18.44 -8.14 27.44
N PRO A 657 19.00 -6.94 27.16
CA PRO A 657 18.73 -6.10 26.00
C PRO A 657 19.16 -6.77 24.69
N ILE A 658 18.30 -6.71 23.67
CA ILE A 658 18.60 -7.24 22.33
C ILE A 658 18.76 -6.07 21.37
N ALA A 659 19.93 -5.97 20.72
CA ALA A 659 20.17 -4.92 19.74
C ALA A 659 19.20 -5.05 18.56
N VAL A 660 18.59 -3.93 18.16
CA VAL A 660 17.83 -3.87 16.91
C VAL A 660 18.83 -3.85 15.75
N VAL A 661 18.63 -4.74 14.79
CA VAL A 661 19.41 -4.79 13.56
C VAL A 661 18.50 -4.53 12.37
N GLN A 662 19.04 -4.12 11.23
CA GLN A 662 18.29 -4.04 9.98
C GLN A 662 18.92 -5.00 8.98
N PRO A 663 18.28 -6.14 8.69
CA PRO A 663 18.63 -6.97 7.54
C PRO A 663 18.55 -6.14 6.25
N GLN A 664 19.36 -6.50 5.24
CA GLN A 664 19.40 -5.84 3.93
C GLN A 664 18.15 -6.20 3.09
N THR A 665 16.97 -5.86 3.61
CA THR A 665 15.67 -6.18 3.02
C THR A 665 15.11 -5.06 2.16
N VAL A 666 15.70 -3.87 2.20
CA VAL A 666 15.25 -2.73 1.39
C VAL A 666 15.62 -3.00 -0.08
N PHE A 667 14.60 -3.10 -0.93
CA PHE A 667 14.81 -3.36 -2.36
C PHE A 667 15.44 -2.14 -3.07
N ASN A 668 16.34 -2.37 -4.02
CA ASN A 668 17.09 -1.33 -4.73
C ASN A 668 16.19 -0.31 -5.47
N GLU A 669 15.04 -0.74 -5.99
CA GLU A 669 14.06 0.16 -6.61
C GLU A 669 13.46 1.15 -5.60
N VAL A 670 13.23 0.75 -4.34
CA VAL A 670 12.79 1.65 -3.27
C VAL A 670 13.87 2.66 -2.92
N ALA A 671 15.13 2.22 -2.85
CA ALA A 671 16.27 3.10 -2.63
C ALA A 671 16.39 4.14 -3.75
N ALA A 672 16.22 3.75 -5.03
CA ALA A 672 16.25 4.66 -6.16
C ALA A 672 15.15 5.74 -6.08
N VAL A 673 13.93 5.39 -5.68
CA VAL A 673 12.85 6.37 -5.48
C VAL A 673 13.16 7.30 -4.30
N ASN A 674 13.70 6.79 -3.18
CA ASN A 674 14.14 7.65 -2.08
C ASN A 674 15.20 8.65 -2.53
N ASP A 675 16.19 8.22 -3.30
CA ASP A 675 17.25 9.08 -3.84
C ASP A 675 16.67 10.15 -4.77
N GLN A 676 15.69 9.80 -5.61
CA GLN A 676 14.96 10.75 -6.45
C GLN A 676 14.23 11.79 -5.60
N VAL A 677 13.43 11.37 -4.61
CA VAL A 677 12.69 12.31 -3.73
C VAL A 677 13.65 13.21 -2.95
N LYS A 678 14.76 12.66 -2.44
CA LYS A 678 15.80 13.43 -1.76
C LYS A 678 16.47 14.43 -2.70
N ALA A 679 16.76 14.05 -3.95
CA ALA A 679 17.31 14.95 -4.96
C ALA A 679 16.35 16.11 -5.27
N LEU A 680 15.05 15.83 -5.42
CA LEU A 680 14.01 16.85 -5.63
C LEU A 680 13.92 17.82 -4.44
N MET A 681 13.96 17.32 -3.20
CA MET A 681 14.00 18.16 -2.00
C MET A 681 15.29 18.99 -1.93
N ASN A 682 16.45 18.42 -2.26
CA ASN A 682 17.72 19.14 -2.25
C ASN A 682 17.81 20.21 -3.34
N GLY A 683 17.14 19.99 -4.48
CA GLY A 683 17.05 20.94 -5.59
C GLY A 683 16.08 22.10 -5.38
N SER A 684 15.32 22.12 -4.28
CA SER A 684 14.30 23.14 -3.99
C SER A 684 14.60 23.89 -2.68
N SER A 685 14.53 25.23 -2.74
CA SER A 685 14.72 26.09 -1.57
C SER A 685 13.65 25.89 -0.49
N GLU A 686 12.45 25.41 -0.88
CA GLU A 686 11.34 25.14 0.03
C GLU A 686 11.69 24.09 1.10
N PHE A 687 12.69 23.23 0.85
CA PHE A 687 13.08 22.16 1.75
C PHE A 687 14.38 22.44 2.52
N THR A 688 14.95 23.64 2.45
CA THR A 688 16.27 23.97 3.06
C THR A 688 16.37 23.53 4.52
N SER A 689 15.32 23.81 5.32
CA SER A 689 15.22 23.43 6.74
C SER A 689 14.10 22.43 7.01
N SER A 690 13.72 21.63 6.00
CA SER A 690 12.56 20.75 6.11
C SER A 690 12.86 19.46 6.87
N VAL A 691 11.99 19.10 7.82
CA VAL A 691 12.07 17.82 8.55
C VAL A 691 11.90 16.61 7.63
N TRP A 692 11.17 16.78 6.52
CA TRP A 692 10.90 15.68 5.58
C TRP A 692 12.12 15.13 4.90
N LYS A 693 13.23 15.87 4.90
CA LYS A 693 14.53 15.36 4.42
C LYS A 693 15.04 14.19 5.25
N HIS A 694 14.56 13.99 6.47
CA HIS A 694 15.06 12.98 7.38
C HIS A 694 14.17 11.73 7.44
N TYR A 695 13.15 11.63 6.59
CA TYR A 695 12.28 10.46 6.48
C TYR A 695 12.50 9.77 5.13
N LYS A 696 12.44 8.44 5.11
CA LYS A 696 12.59 7.63 3.90
C LYS A 696 11.63 6.45 3.88
N LEU A 697 11.21 6.04 2.68
CA LEU A 697 10.45 4.81 2.49
C LEU A 697 11.39 3.61 2.72
N LYS A 698 10.92 2.64 3.48
CA LYS A 698 11.64 1.39 3.73
C LYS A 698 11.27 0.28 2.78
N GLY A 699 10.04 0.31 2.31
CA GLY A 699 9.53 -0.59 1.29
C GLY A 699 8.03 -0.52 1.19
N VAL A 700 7.51 -1.25 0.22
CA VAL A 700 6.08 -1.31 -0.11
C VAL A 700 5.69 -2.74 -0.45
N GLN A 701 4.56 -3.23 0.07
CA GLN A 701 3.98 -4.51 -0.33
C GLN A 701 2.62 -4.24 -0.94
N ALA A 702 2.50 -4.45 -2.26
CA ALA A 702 1.25 -4.26 -2.99
C ALA A 702 0.69 -5.58 -3.54
N ILE A 703 1.57 -6.52 -3.89
CA ILE A 703 1.20 -7.82 -4.46
C ILE A 703 1.62 -8.93 -3.50
N PRO A 704 0.70 -9.78 -3.02
CA PRO A 704 1.03 -10.95 -2.21
C PRO A 704 1.86 -11.97 -3.00
N SER A 705 2.79 -12.63 -2.33
CA SER A 705 3.61 -13.71 -2.91
C SER A 705 3.98 -14.76 -1.86
N SER A 706 4.34 -15.96 -2.31
CA SER A 706 5.02 -16.97 -1.48
C SER A 706 6.54 -16.94 -1.62
N GLU A 707 7.05 -16.16 -2.58
CA GLU A 707 8.46 -16.17 -2.94
C GLU A 707 9.23 -15.14 -2.11
N GLN A 708 10.09 -15.61 -1.22
CA GLN A 708 10.74 -14.73 -0.24
C GLN A 708 11.74 -13.73 -0.85
N THR A 709 12.17 -13.98 -2.10
CA THR A 709 13.04 -13.07 -2.86
C THR A 709 12.26 -12.00 -3.61
N ASP A 710 10.93 -12.02 -3.57
CA ASP A 710 10.14 -10.94 -4.13
C ASP A 710 10.39 -9.62 -3.37
N PRO A 711 10.25 -8.47 -4.05
CA PRO A 711 10.54 -7.17 -3.47
C PRO A 711 9.83 -6.94 -2.13
N ASP A 712 10.60 -6.53 -1.13
CA ASP A 712 10.13 -6.23 0.23
C ASP A 712 9.26 -7.34 0.86
N TYR A 713 9.50 -8.63 0.55
CA TYR A 713 8.76 -9.74 1.16
C TYR A 713 8.81 -9.72 2.69
N TYR A 714 9.96 -9.38 3.27
CA TYR A 714 10.12 -9.14 4.71
C TYR A 714 10.09 -7.64 5.05
N LEU A 715 9.15 -6.89 4.43
CA LEU A 715 8.95 -5.50 4.78
C LEU A 715 8.70 -5.40 6.28
N ALA A 716 9.64 -4.75 6.96
CA ALA A 716 9.54 -4.44 8.35
C ALA A 716 10.14 -3.08 8.64
N ASN A 717 9.42 -2.32 9.46
CA ASN A 717 9.95 -1.09 10.00
C ASN A 717 10.62 -1.39 11.32
N ILE A 718 11.92 -1.16 11.45
CA ILE A 718 12.64 -1.49 12.69
C ILE A 718 12.23 -0.64 13.90
N MET A 719 11.37 0.35 13.72
CA MET A 719 10.80 1.13 14.82
C MET A 719 9.41 0.64 15.23
N VAL A 720 8.74 -0.19 14.41
CA VAL A 720 7.37 -0.70 14.61
C VAL A 720 7.31 -2.23 14.58
N GLU A 721 8.38 -2.89 14.11
CA GLU A 721 8.53 -4.32 13.87
C GLU A 721 9.99 -4.78 14.13
N SER A 722 10.55 -4.38 15.28
CA SER A 722 12.00 -4.43 15.58
C SER A 722 12.58 -5.81 15.91
N SER A 723 11.73 -6.79 16.25
CA SER A 723 12.18 -8.07 16.82
C SER A 723 12.63 -9.05 15.74
N GLN A 724 13.91 -9.41 15.76
CA GLN A 724 14.46 -10.56 15.04
C GLN A 724 14.72 -11.68 16.06
N PRO A 725 13.98 -12.80 16.04
CA PRO A 725 13.20 -13.35 14.93
C PRO A 725 11.70 -13.05 14.97
N GLY A 726 11.25 -12.22 15.93
CA GLY A 726 9.85 -11.93 16.21
C GLY A 726 9.01 -11.55 14.99
N ILE A 727 8.95 -10.27 14.65
CA ILE A 727 8.18 -9.81 13.48
C ILE A 727 9.01 -9.19 12.36
N GLN A 728 10.30 -8.89 12.58
CA GLN A 728 11.14 -8.31 11.53
C GLN A 728 11.32 -9.23 10.31
N LEU A 729 11.53 -10.53 10.54
CA LEU A 729 11.63 -11.56 9.50
C LEU A 729 10.44 -12.52 9.57
N PHE A 730 9.27 -11.95 9.84
CA PHE A 730 8.01 -12.66 9.92
C PHE A 730 7.67 -13.31 8.57
N ARG A 731 7.16 -14.55 8.64
CA ARG A 731 6.37 -15.19 7.57
C ARG A 731 5.46 -16.24 8.16
N GLY A 732 4.34 -16.48 7.48
CA GLY A 732 3.36 -17.47 7.91
C GLY A 732 2.60 -16.99 9.14
N SER A 733 2.83 -17.60 10.30
CA SER A 733 2.09 -17.28 11.53
C SER A 733 3.01 -17.20 12.74
N ASN A 734 2.57 -16.42 13.75
CA ASN A 734 3.15 -16.38 15.08
C ASN A 734 2.04 -16.71 16.09
N SER A 735 2.34 -17.54 17.09
CA SER A 735 1.45 -17.74 18.24
C SER A 735 1.45 -16.49 19.11
N PHE A 736 0.31 -15.81 19.14
CA PHE A 736 0.05 -14.64 19.96
C PHE A 736 -1.28 -14.76 20.70
N PRO A 737 -1.44 -14.15 21.89
CA PRO A 737 -0.38 -13.57 22.73
C PRO A 737 0.70 -14.62 23.09
N ILE A 738 1.90 -14.17 23.48
CA ILE A 738 2.96 -15.11 23.91
C ILE A 738 2.40 -15.97 25.05
N PRO A 739 2.52 -17.32 24.99
CA PRO A 739 2.02 -18.19 26.04
C PRO A 739 2.81 -18.01 27.36
N GLU A 740 2.24 -18.51 28.46
CA GLU A 740 2.85 -18.41 29.79
C GLU A 740 4.21 -19.12 29.90
N ASP A 741 4.50 -20.05 28.99
CA ASP A 741 5.80 -20.72 28.88
C ASP A 741 6.92 -19.84 28.28
N SER A 742 6.59 -18.60 27.88
CA SER A 742 7.51 -17.62 27.29
C SER A 742 8.17 -18.07 25.98
N VAL A 743 7.53 -18.99 25.25
CA VAL A 743 7.97 -19.47 23.93
C VAL A 743 7.22 -18.72 22.83
N LEU A 744 7.93 -18.01 21.96
CA LEU A 744 7.34 -17.52 20.71
C LEU A 744 7.29 -18.67 19.70
N THR A 745 6.11 -19.11 19.26
CA THR A 745 6.02 -20.11 18.18
C THR A 745 5.83 -19.42 16.83
N ASN A 746 6.72 -19.66 15.87
CA ASN A 746 6.68 -19.10 14.52
C ASN A 746 6.52 -20.21 13.46
N THR A 747 5.27 -20.43 13.01
CA THR A 747 4.93 -21.43 11.98
C THR A 747 5.16 -20.83 10.58
N ARG A 748 6.37 -21.00 10.06
CA ARG A 748 6.85 -20.31 8.84
C ARG A 748 6.15 -20.74 7.55
N ASP A 749 5.65 -21.95 7.47
CA ASP A 749 4.97 -22.55 6.32
C ASP A 749 3.45 -22.36 6.34
N PHE A 750 2.93 -21.62 7.32
CA PHE A 750 1.50 -21.34 7.41
C PHE A 750 1.01 -20.48 6.23
N LEU A 751 -0.13 -20.86 5.64
CA LEU A 751 -0.78 -20.09 4.58
C LEU A 751 -1.63 -18.98 5.23
N ASN A 752 -1.13 -17.75 5.23
CA ASN A 752 -1.70 -16.62 5.96
C ASN A 752 -2.45 -15.61 5.09
N ILE A 753 -2.45 -15.73 3.75
CA ILE A 753 -3.17 -14.79 2.87
C ILE A 753 -4.16 -15.50 1.95
N ARG A 754 -5.33 -14.88 1.76
CA ARG A 754 -6.35 -15.24 0.77
C ARG A 754 -6.32 -14.28 -0.41
N VAL A 755 -6.16 -14.83 -1.61
CA VAL A 755 -6.08 -14.12 -2.91
C VAL A 755 -7.20 -14.61 -3.84
N PRO A 756 -7.81 -13.75 -4.68
CA PRO A 756 -7.52 -12.33 -4.89
C PRO A 756 -8.01 -11.43 -3.74
N ASP A 757 -9.01 -11.88 -3.00
CA ASP A 757 -9.47 -11.30 -1.75
C ASP A 757 -10.28 -12.38 -0.98
N TYR A 758 -10.89 -12.01 0.14
CA TYR A 758 -11.70 -12.96 0.91
C TYR A 758 -13.03 -13.30 0.25
N ASP A 759 -13.74 -12.32 -0.32
CA ASP A 759 -15.09 -12.50 -0.88
C ASP A 759 -15.10 -13.53 -2.01
N HIS A 760 -13.95 -13.69 -2.67
CA HIS A 760 -13.78 -14.59 -3.80
C HIS A 760 -12.85 -15.77 -3.49
N SER A 761 -12.35 -15.90 -2.25
CA SER A 761 -11.43 -16.98 -1.86
C SER A 761 -11.79 -17.62 -0.51
N THR A 762 -12.12 -18.92 -0.57
CA THR A 762 -12.53 -19.69 0.61
C THR A 762 -11.36 -20.23 1.43
N LYS A 763 -10.13 -20.20 0.90
CA LYS A 763 -8.92 -20.77 1.54
C LYS A 763 -7.73 -19.84 1.40
N SER A 764 -6.87 -19.81 2.41
CA SER A 764 -5.54 -19.19 2.25
C SER A 764 -4.74 -19.97 1.21
N THR A 765 -4.07 -19.25 0.32
CA THR A 765 -3.35 -19.84 -0.82
C THR A 765 -1.87 -19.52 -0.81
N LEU A 766 -1.44 -18.50 -0.05
CA LEU A 766 -0.06 -18.03 -0.03
C LEU A 766 0.50 -17.94 1.40
N THR A 767 1.81 -18.11 1.51
CA THR A 767 2.60 -17.81 2.72
C THR A 767 3.34 -16.51 2.47
N MET A 768 2.93 -15.43 3.13
CA MET A 768 3.52 -14.10 2.98
C MET A 768 4.26 -13.67 4.24
N GLY A 769 5.28 -12.82 4.06
CA GLY A 769 6.04 -12.20 5.13
C GLY A 769 5.77 -10.71 5.33
N GLY A 770 6.48 -10.12 6.29
CA GLY A 770 6.43 -8.69 6.60
C GLY A 770 5.05 -8.20 7.03
N CYS A 771 4.80 -6.90 6.89
CA CYS A 771 3.54 -6.25 7.27
C CYS A 771 2.30 -6.93 6.66
N MET A 772 2.30 -7.15 5.34
CA MET A 772 1.18 -7.77 4.61
C MET A 772 0.91 -9.19 5.10
N GLY A 773 1.96 -9.99 5.36
CA GLY A 773 1.82 -11.31 5.93
C GLY A 773 1.23 -11.28 7.35
N CYS A 774 1.71 -10.38 8.20
CA CYS A 774 1.21 -10.25 9.57
C CYS A 774 -0.27 -9.87 9.58
N HIS A 775 -0.64 -8.83 8.82
CA HIS A 775 -2.04 -8.42 8.63
C HIS A 775 -2.88 -9.47 7.87
N GLY A 776 -2.25 -10.34 7.09
CA GLY A 776 -2.88 -11.52 6.49
C GLY A 776 -3.52 -12.45 7.52
N ILE A 777 -2.96 -12.55 8.74
CA ILE A 777 -3.59 -13.29 9.84
C ILE A 777 -4.91 -12.64 10.26
N ALA A 778 -4.97 -11.30 10.32
CA ALA A 778 -6.22 -10.59 10.58
C ALA A 778 -7.27 -10.88 9.50
N GLN A 779 -6.86 -10.93 8.23
CA GLN A 779 -7.73 -11.30 7.11
C GLN A 779 -8.22 -12.76 7.21
N SER A 780 -7.29 -13.71 7.30
CA SER A 780 -7.55 -15.12 7.05
C SER A 780 -8.08 -15.89 8.27
N GLN A 781 -7.63 -15.52 9.47
CA GLN A 781 -7.97 -16.18 10.73
C GLN A 781 -8.97 -15.37 11.56
N LEU A 782 -8.75 -14.06 11.69
CA LEU A 782 -9.58 -13.22 12.57
C LEU A 782 -10.85 -12.70 11.89
N LYS A 783 -10.92 -12.78 10.56
CA LYS A 783 -12.03 -12.32 9.72
C LYS A 783 -12.20 -10.80 9.68
N GLN A 784 -11.09 -10.05 9.75
CA GLN A 784 -11.07 -8.60 9.93
C GLN A 784 -10.50 -7.81 8.74
N GLY A 785 -10.47 -8.40 7.54
CA GLY A 785 -10.16 -7.67 6.30
C GLY A 785 -8.80 -6.95 6.30
N PHE A 786 -7.74 -7.60 6.81
CA PHE A 786 -6.39 -7.06 7.04
C PHE A 786 -6.26 -6.00 8.15
N SER A 787 -7.29 -5.74 8.96
CA SER A 787 -7.21 -4.75 10.05
C SER A 787 -7.19 -5.40 11.43
N PHE A 788 -6.18 -5.07 12.23
CA PHE A 788 -6.19 -5.40 13.67
C PHE A 788 -7.02 -4.41 14.50
N LEU A 789 -7.52 -3.31 13.92
CA LEU A 789 -8.32 -2.34 14.67
C LEU A 789 -9.68 -2.90 15.10
N PHE A 790 -10.22 -3.87 14.35
CA PHE A 790 -11.49 -4.55 14.62
C PHE A 790 -11.34 -5.70 15.65
N ASP A 791 -10.20 -5.82 16.33
CA ASP A 791 -10.05 -6.70 17.48
C ASP A 791 -10.87 -6.22 18.69
N ALA A 792 -11.07 -4.92 18.82
CA ALA A 792 -11.76 -4.29 19.96
C ALA A 792 -13.25 -4.67 20.09
N ILE A 793 -13.81 -5.39 19.12
CA ILE A 793 -15.22 -5.80 19.07
C ILE A 793 -15.43 -7.30 19.28
N LYS A 794 -14.37 -8.04 19.67
CA LYS A 794 -14.46 -9.43 20.15
C LYS A 794 -14.20 -9.51 21.66
N PRO A 795 -15.25 -9.61 22.48
CA PRO A 795 -15.08 -9.92 23.89
C PRO A 795 -14.53 -11.35 24.04
N PRO A 796 -13.62 -11.60 24.99
CA PRO A 796 -13.29 -12.97 25.38
C PRO A 796 -14.58 -13.69 25.78
N LYS A 797 -14.72 -14.99 25.45
CA LYS A 797 -15.86 -15.85 25.83
C LYS A 797 -15.94 -16.02 27.36
N VAL A 798 -16.18 -14.96 28.11
CA VAL A 798 -16.44 -15.02 29.55
C VAL A 798 -17.94 -15.18 29.68
N LYS A 799 -18.42 -16.41 29.82
CA LYS A 799 -19.82 -16.67 30.16
C LYS A 799 -20.18 -15.91 31.46
N PRO A 800 -21.15 -14.99 31.46
CA PRO A 800 -21.71 -14.47 32.69
C PRO A 800 -23.07 -15.12 32.96
N HIS A 801 -23.33 -15.42 34.23
CA HIS A 801 -24.54 -16.10 34.70
C HIS A 801 -25.80 -15.22 34.77
N THR A 802 -25.92 -14.17 33.93
CA THR A 802 -27.09 -13.26 33.97
C THR A 802 -27.68 -12.95 32.59
N PRO A 803 -29.02 -12.95 32.42
CA PRO A 803 -29.70 -12.69 31.14
C PRO A 803 -29.56 -11.26 30.58
N SER A 804 -28.95 -10.34 31.35
CA SER A 804 -28.93 -8.90 31.06
C SER A 804 -27.54 -8.36 30.76
N PHE A 805 -26.51 -9.21 30.71
CA PHE A 805 -25.14 -8.76 30.51
C PHE A 805 -24.92 -8.28 29.07
N VAL A 806 -24.45 -7.05 28.95
CA VAL A 806 -24.02 -6.44 27.70
C VAL A 806 -22.51 -6.40 27.72
N GLU A 807 -21.85 -7.26 26.95
CA GLU A 807 -20.38 -7.23 26.81
C GLU A 807 -19.92 -5.84 26.32
N PRO A 808 -19.01 -5.16 27.04
CA PRO A 808 -18.46 -3.89 26.61
C PRO A 808 -17.54 -4.09 25.40
N THR A 809 -17.64 -3.20 24.43
CA THR A 809 -16.73 -3.09 23.28
C THR A 809 -15.66 -2.04 23.57
N GLY A 810 -14.49 -2.18 22.94
CA GLY A 810 -13.39 -1.22 23.07
C GLY A 810 -12.14 -1.84 23.70
N PHE A 811 -11.10 -1.01 23.82
CA PHE A 811 -9.82 -1.43 24.40
C PHE A 811 -9.90 -1.41 25.92
N ARG A 812 -9.31 -2.42 26.58
CA ARG A 812 -9.41 -2.59 28.04
C ARG A 812 -8.87 -1.38 28.82
N ASN A 813 -7.61 -1.02 28.58
CA ASN A 813 -6.83 0.02 29.26
C ASN A 813 -5.79 0.63 28.32
N PRO A 814 -5.36 1.90 28.52
CA PRO A 814 -4.14 2.39 27.89
C PRO A 814 -2.92 1.65 28.45
N GLU A 815 -1.83 1.58 27.68
CA GLU A 815 -0.54 1.08 28.16
C GLU A 815 0.28 2.22 28.77
N THR A 816 0.81 1.98 29.98
CA THR A 816 1.70 2.95 30.64
C THR A 816 3.15 2.82 30.19
N VAL A 817 3.86 3.96 30.11
CA VAL A 817 5.29 4.03 29.82
C VAL A 817 6.08 3.24 30.88
N GLY A 818 6.97 2.39 30.40
CA GLY A 818 7.84 1.51 31.19
C GLY A 818 7.90 0.10 30.61
N LEU A 819 8.76 -0.71 31.22
CA LEU A 819 8.82 -2.16 31.04
C LEU A 819 8.11 -2.83 32.23
N PRO A 820 6.87 -3.30 32.08
CA PRO A 820 6.21 -4.03 33.15
C PRO A 820 6.62 -5.51 33.16
N ASP A 821 6.13 -6.24 34.15
CA ASP A 821 6.35 -7.68 34.28
C ASP A 821 5.74 -8.48 33.10
N PRO A 822 6.18 -9.74 32.88
CA PRO A 822 5.74 -10.56 31.75
C PRO A 822 4.23 -10.82 31.71
N HIS A 823 3.57 -10.95 32.87
CA HIS A 823 2.13 -11.15 32.93
C HIS A 823 1.40 -9.89 32.44
N THR A 824 1.80 -8.71 32.92
CA THR A 824 1.27 -7.43 32.41
C THR A 824 1.51 -7.25 30.91
N MET A 825 2.68 -7.66 30.39
CA MET A 825 2.93 -7.67 28.93
C MET A 825 2.00 -8.61 28.17
N ALA A 826 1.76 -9.82 28.68
CA ALA A 826 0.82 -10.77 28.10
C ALA A 826 -0.63 -10.22 28.11
N GLU A 827 -1.03 -9.53 29.19
CA GLU A 827 -2.33 -8.84 29.26
C GLU A 827 -2.43 -7.69 28.25
N ARG A 828 -1.34 -6.95 28.00
CA ARG A 828 -1.30 -5.94 26.92
C ARG A 828 -1.49 -6.56 25.54
N ALA A 829 -0.87 -7.72 25.28
CA ALA A 829 -1.09 -8.47 24.05
C ALA A 829 -2.55 -8.93 23.91
N ARG A 830 -3.21 -9.35 25.00
CA ARG A 830 -4.64 -9.74 25.01
C ARG A 830 -5.61 -8.60 24.67
N LYS A 831 -5.16 -7.33 24.69
CA LYS A 831 -5.95 -6.18 24.20
C LYS A 831 -6.15 -6.22 22.68
N TYR A 832 -5.24 -6.87 21.97
CA TYR A 832 -5.39 -7.25 20.57
C TYR A 832 -5.94 -8.67 20.59
N ALA A 833 -7.09 -8.93 19.99
CA ALA A 833 -7.62 -10.27 19.83
C ALA A 833 -6.83 -11.03 18.75
N LEU A 834 -5.50 -11.09 18.91
CA LEU A 834 -4.64 -12.06 18.24
C LEU A 834 -4.98 -13.42 18.85
N GLY A 835 -6.03 -14.04 18.31
CA GLY A 835 -6.59 -15.26 18.84
C GLY A 835 -5.73 -16.48 18.55
N PHE A 836 -5.00 -16.96 19.55
CA PHE A 836 -4.86 -18.40 19.82
C PHE A 836 -5.49 -18.79 21.16
N GLN A 837 -6.49 -18.04 21.64
CA GLN A 837 -7.34 -18.50 22.73
C GLN A 837 -8.38 -19.52 22.23
N SER A 838 -7.93 -20.69 21.80
CA SER A 838 -8.71 -21.91 22.02
C SER A 838 -7.82 -23.15 21.87
N GLN A 839 -7.96 -24.06 22.84
CA GLN A 839 -7.60 -25.47 22.72
C GLN A 839 -8.20 -26.13 21.46
N ASP A 840 -9.19 -25.49 20.81
CA ASP A 840 -9.87 -26.01 19.62
C ASP A 840 -9.02 -25.96 18.33
N VAL A 841 -8.00 -25.09 18.22
CA VAL A 841 -7.15 -25.06 17.01
C VAL A 841 -6.20 -26.26 16.97
N VAL A 842 -5.72 -26.71 18.13
CA VAL A 842 -4.85 -27.90 18.26
C VAL A 842 -5.58 -29.17 17.80
N GLU A 843 -6.90 -29.25 17.99
CA GLU A 843 -7.71 -30.37 17.49
C GLU A 843 -7.93 -30.33 15.97
N SER A 844 -7.89 -29.15 15.35
CA SER A 844 -8.03 -29.00 13.88
C SER A 844 -6.73 -29.16 13.09
N THR A 845 -5.57 -29.06 13.76
CA THR A 845 -4.24 -29.27 13.17
C THR A 845 -3.73 -30.71 13.31
N GLY A 846 -4.57 -31.61 13.80
CA GLY A 846 -4.26 -33.02 14.06
C GLY A 846 -5.09 -34.00 13.23
N LYS A 847 -5.20 -33.81 11.92
CA LYS A 847 -5.45 -34.86 10.92
C LYS A 847 -4.85 -34.53 9.56
#